data_AF-A0A1V9YW80-F1
#
_entry.id   AF-A0A1V9YW80-F1
#
_cell.length_a   1.000
_cell.length_b   1.000
_cell.length_c   1.000
_cell.angle_alpha   90.00
_cell.angle_beta   90.00
_cell.angle_gamma   90.00
#
_symmetry.space_group_name_H-M   'P 1'
#
loop_
_entity.id
_entity.type
_entity.pdbx_description
1 polymer ?
#
loop_
_entity_poly.entity_id
_entity_poly.type
_entity_poly.pdbx_seq_one_letter_code
_entity_poly.pdbx_strand_id
1 'polypeptide(L)'
;MARPESERRRFYADLDAAIEALPKRDTTIICGDFNAKIGRDCVTDSAMTGAHARGRRNANGDLLADFCDRHGFAVTNTRFPKQEKNKTTWTQRRGDSFVWNQIDYILCPTNLVSKCHDAQSWGGLKLQSDHKLVTADFHADDIMEAKARYAATWKMPRRHKIDVNKLIDTKYKEELVLRTTAAIESLPDTDNNNAAATTTVAQQWKHVIDAVHQAATECLGQQDAARRRRFDDPELLRLCDQQQAVRLQINDKTIAREELPRLRAERNLILRAIKQRCCALANQEIDAHCEEIEALSPTTQMFNAVRASRRHNLPPIALQDNQGRTILSRQDTRRRITAHFKAQFNNETHTTVAPDLEARPLDTPITALELRKALLKLKNKRAPGPDDIPPEILKVTAEAIATKLTTLLNNAFATGSPIDLGEGTLICLPKTPTAKTKGQCSSLRPIVLLNCIRKAISLLVLQRISAKVDAFIGPYQSGFRPCRSTADAVWTHKWLIARIRTYKEFFIILGIDLSRAFDTIDRHKLLEVLRGFLDNDDIRLVQMLLATTTLTLRLYGSSHETFATNVGTPQGDSLSPVLFVVYLEAALRDVAAALGPEAALLTKTIAYADDTDFVCPDANAMEEITRKAPPVLAQWSLTVNHDKTEITHVCRASPRELASQPHANDLYSTKKLGSLLDDAADMKGRKHLATRAFHAMWKIWLRRDKIKEATRVRLYNCLVRPVLTYNCGTWALTPTQLDSLDSFHRHQLRLLLGIKYPHYLSSSALYARCDAEPLSSYVLRQRWSLFGHILRRPVTIPANRSMSAYFQPSTQAPWRGPHVNTLPRTLARDLSTLPAPMNLETAAHLARLRDIAANKADWKELVDLVVLFDPRQTTEDAVPMTPARRQPQRGPKRSYAGMDEGLPKRKRPRR
;
A
#
# COMPACT_ATOMS: atom_id res chain seq x y z
N MET A 1 -19.90 31.05 -18.25
CA MET A 1 -19.81 30.95 -16.78
C MET A 1 -19.64 29.49 -16.41
N ALA A 2 -18.84 29.14 -15.40
CA ALA A 2 -18.65 27.74 -15.01
C ALA A 2 -19.93 27.23 -14.31
N ARG A 3 -20.41 26.02 -14.69
CA ARG A 3 -21.55 25.39 -14.03
C ARG A 3 -21.27 25.16 -12.53
N PRO A 4 -22.28 25.26 -11.65
CA PRO A 4 -22.14 24.96 -10.22
C PRO A 4 -21.47 23.60 -10.00
N GLU A 5 -20.62 23.50 -8.98
CA GLU A 5 -19.89 22.26 -8.68
C GLU A 5 -20.81 21.06 -8.43
N SER A 6 -21.99 21.29 -7.83
CA SER A 6 -23.02 20.28 -7.61
C SER A 6 -23.53 19.65 -8.91
N GLU A 7 -23.74 20.47 -9.95
CA GLU A 7 -24.26 20.02 -11.25
C GLU A 7 -23.21 19.17 -12.00
N ARG A 8 -21.95 19.59 -11.95
CA ARG A 8 -20.83 18.83 -12.54
C ARG A 8 -20.66 17.47 -11.90
N ARG A 9 -20.73 17.40 -10.57
CA ARG A 9 -20.64 16.13 -9.83
C ARG A 9 -21.83 15.22 -10.12
N ARG A 10 -23.02 15.77 -10.34
CA ARG A 10 -24.21 15.02 -10.74
C ARG A 10 -24.06 14.41 -12.12
N PHE A 11 -23.59 15.16 -13.12
CA PHE A 11 -23.34 14.65 -14.46
C PHE A 11 -22.44 13.40 -14.48
N TYR A 12 -21.29 13.45 -13.79
CA TYR A 12 -20.40 12.29 -13.73
C TYR A 12 -20.96 11.13 -12.91
N ALA A 13 -21.83 11.39 -11.92
CA ALA A 13 -22.53 10.33 -11.18
C ALA A 13 -23.59 9.64 -12.04
N ASP A 14 -24.30 10.39 -12.89
CA ASP A 14 -25.28 9.86 -13.83
C ASP A 14 -24.57 9.06 -14.94
N LEU A 15 -23.42 9.56 -15.42
CA LEU A 15 -22.57 8.84 -16.38
C LEU A 15 -22.01 7.54 -15.78
N ASP A 16 -21.57 7.56 -14.51
CA ASP A 16 -21.16 6.36 -13.79
C ASP A 16 -22.30 5.31 -13.72
N ALA A 17 -23.52 5.74 -13.38
CA ALA A 17 -24.67 4.88 -13.29
C ALA A 17 -25.07 4.28 -14.65
N ALA A 18 -24.97 5.08 -15.72
CA ALA A 18 -25.23 4.63 -17.09
C ALA A 18 -24.23 3.53 -17.51
N ILE A 19 -22.93 3.71 -17.26
CA ILE A 19 -21.92 2.69 -17.57
C ILE A 19 -22.13 1.42 -16.75
N GLU A 20 -22.51 1.54 -15.47
CA GLU A 20 -22.80 0.36 -14.63
C GLU A 20 -24.04 -0.42 -15.07
N ALA A 21 -25.00 0.24 -15.71
CA ALA A 21 -26.20 -0.38 -16.25
C ALA A 21 -25.94 -1.13 -17.58
N LEU A 22 -24.86 -0.80 -18.30
CA LEU A 22 -24.55 -1.44 -19.57
C LEU A 22 -24.05 -2.89 -19.38
N PRO A 23 -24.43 -3.82 -20.28
CA PRO A 23 -23.93 -5.19 -20.23
C PRO A 23 -22.41 -5.23 -20.43
N LYS A 24 -21.68 -5.85 -19.49
CA LYS A 24 -20.21 -5.94 -19.52
C LYS A 24 -19.61 -6.69 -20.73
N ARG A 25 -20.45 -7.34 -21.54
CA ARG A 25 -20.07 -8.04 -22.77
C ARG A 25 -19.99 -7.11 -23.98
N ASP A 26 -20.61 -5.95 -23.88
CA ASP A 26 -20.70 -4.99 -24.97
C ASP A 26 -19.47 -4.09 -24.96
N THR A 27 -19.03 -3.71 -26.17
CA THR A 27 -17.97 -2.70 -26.29
C THR A 27 -18.64 -1.34 -26.20
N THR A 28 -18.30 -0.56 -25.18
CA THR A 28 -18.85 0.79 -25.02
C THR A 28 -17.89 1.82 -25.58
N ILE A 29 -18.36 2.68 -26.49
CA ILE A 29 -17.69 3.92 -26.90
C ILE A 29 -18.55 5.08 -26.41
N ILE A 30 -17.94 6.09 -25.79
CA ILE A 30 -18.66 7.25 -25.25
C ILE A 30 -18.25 8.47 -26.06
N CYS A 31 -19.23 9.15 -26.66
CA CYS A 31 -19.01 10.39 -27.40
C CYS A 31 -19.79 11.51 -26.72
N GLY A 32 -19.19 12.69 -26.58
CA GLY A 32 -19.93 13.84 -26.08
C GLY A 32 -19.12 15.11 -25.86
N ASP A 33 -19.86 16.18 -25.57
CA ASP A 33 -19.33 17.43 -25.04
C ASP A 33 -19.19 17.30 -23.51
N PHE A 34 -17.94 17.23 -23.05
CA PHE A 34 -17.64 17.09 -21.62
C PHE A 34 -17.37 18.44 -20.95
N ASN A 35 -17.32 19.54 -21.71
CA ASN A 35 -16.88 20.85 -21.23
C ASN A 35 -15.55 20.77 -20.43
N ALA A 36 -14.71 19.81 -20.79
CA ALA A 36 -13.51 19.42 -20.07
C ALA A 36 -12.28 19.80 -20.89
N LYS A 37 -11.28 20.40 -20.27
CA LYS A 37 -9.97 20.63 -20.89
C LYS A 37 -9.00 19.69 -20.21
N ILE A 38 -8.56 18.65 -20.90
CA ILE A 38 -7.65 17.65 -20.31
C ILE A 38 -6.20 18.16 -20.28
N GLY A 39 -5.78 18.92 -21.30
CA GLY A 39 -4.47 19.55 -21.37
C GLY A 39 -3.27 18.60 -21.45
N ARG A 40 -2.07 19.18 -21.62
CA ARG A 40 -0.80 18.44 -21.83
C ARG A 40 -0.02 18.16 -20.53
N ASP A 41 -0.33 18.87 -19.44
CA ASP A 41 0.42 18.80 -18.18
C ASP A 41 -0.09 17.68 -17.27
N CYS A 42 0.52 16.50 -17.35
CA CYS A 42 0.83 15.66 -16.18
C CYS A 42 1.62 14.41 -16.58
N VAL A 43 2.73 14.18 -15.87
CA VAL A 43 3.63 13.02 -15.97
C VAL A 43 2.95 11.70 -15.50
N THR A 44 1.65 11.73 -15.19
CA THR A 44 0.89 10.63 -14.56
C THR A 44 -0.18 9.99 -15.45
N ASP A 45 -0.62 10.63 -16.55
CA ASP A 45 -1.87 10.24 -17.22
C ASP A 45 -1.70 9.72 -18.66
N SER A 46 -0.47 9.42 -19.09
CA SER A 46 -0.13 9.08 -20.49
C SER A 46 -0.85 7.85 -21.06
N ALA A 47 -1.44 7.00 -20.20
CA ALA A 47 -2.23 5.85 -20.63
C ALA A 47 -3.66 6.22 -21.05
N MET A 48 -4.23 7.32 -20.52
CA MET A 48 -5.63 7.70 -20.75
C MET A 48 -5.74 8.95 -21.61
N THR A 49 -4.80 9.88 -21.46
CA THR A 49 -4.69 11.09 -22.28
C THR A 49 -3.52 10.93 -23.25
N GLY A 50 -3.75 11.17 -24.53
CA GLY A 50 -2.69 11.18 -25.54
C GLY A 50 -1.79 12.42 -25.47
N ALA A 51 -0.57 12.28 -25.99
CA ALA A 51 0.47 13.32 -25.94
C ALA A 51 0.11 14.61 -26.70
N HIS A 52 -0.94 14.59 -27.52
CA HIS A 52 -1.31 15.70 -28.41
C HIS A 52 -2.53 16.48 -27.91
N ALA A 53 -2.95 16.29 -26.65
CA ALA A 53 -3.98 17.11 -26.01
C ALA A 53 -3.62 18.62 -26.00
N ARG A 54 -4.64 19.48 -26.14
CA ARG A 54 -4.49 20.94 -26.22
C ARG A 54 -4.84 21.63 -24.88
N GLY A 55 -4.07 22.66 -24.55
CA GLY A 55 -4.35 23.61 -23.46
C GLY A 55 -3.88 23.15 -22.08
N ARG A 56 -4.25 23.92 -21.05
CA ARG A 56 -4.03 23.59 -19.63
C ARG A 56 -5.28 22.91 -19.06
N ARG A 57 -5.07 21.92 -18.19
CA ARG A 57 -6.16 21.17 -17.57
C ARG A 57 -7.08 22.08 -16.74
N ASN A 58 -8.39 21.89 -16.86
CA ASN A 58 -9.39 22.54 -16.00
C ASN A 58 -10.05 21.53 -15.05
N ALA A 59 -10.81 22.00 -14.05
CA ALA A 59 -11.45 21.14 -13.05
C ALA A 59 -12.39 20.06 -13.65
N ASN A 60 -12.99 20.31 -14.82
CA ASN A 60 -13.79 19.30 -15.53
C ASN A 60 -12.90 18.25 -16.22
N GLY A 61 -11.72 18.66 -16.69
CA GLY A 61 -10.68 17.78 -17.18
C GLY A 61 -10.15 16.84 -16.10
N ASP A 62 -10.03 17.31 -14.86
CA ASP A 62 -9.67 16.44 -13.72
C ASP A 62 -10.75 15.37 -13.48
N LEU A 63 -12.03 15.75 -13.51
CA LEU A 63 -13.16 14.81 -13.35
C LEU A 63 -13.26 13.81 -14.51
N LEU A 64 -13.04 14.26 -15.74
CA LEU A 64 -13.04 13.40 -16.92
C LEU A 64 -11.88 12.41 -16.91
N ALA A 65 -10.68 12.87 -16.56
CA ALA A 65 -9.50 12.03 -16.43
C ALA A 65 -9.69 10.97 -15.33
N ASP A 66 -10.26 11.34 -14.19
CA ASP A 66 -10.59 10.41 -13.10
C ASP A 66 -11.67 9.40 -13.50
N PHE A 67 -12.72 9.83 -14.22
CA PHE A 67 -13.73 8.94 -14.80
C PHE A 67 -13.10 7.92 -15.75
N CYS A 68 -12.20 8.38 -16.64
CA CYS A 68 -11.50 7.54 -17.60
C CYS A 68 -10.59 6.52 -16.90
N ASP A 69 -9.82 6.94 -15.89
CA ASP A 69 -8.95 6.05 -15.11
C ASP A 69 -9.76 4.98 -14.36
N ARG A 70 -10.89 5.39 -13.75
CA ARG A 70 -11.74 4.52 -12.93
C ARG A 70 -12.42 3.41 -13.73
N HIS A 71 -12.86 3.71 -14.95
CA HIS A 71 -13.59 2.76 -15.81
C HIS A 71 -12.73 2.16 -16.93
N GLY A 72 -11.47 2.55 -17.05
CA GLY A 72 -10.56 2.05 -18.07
C GLY A 72 -10.91 2.54 -19.48
N PHE A 73 -11.18 3.84 -19.61
CA PHE A 73 -11.36 4.52 -20.89
C PHE A 73 -10.16 5.39 -21.24
N ALA A 74 -9.90 5.56 -22.53
CA ALA A 74 -8.90 6.49 -23.05
C ALA A 74 -9.51 7.45 -24.07
N VAL A 75 -8.95 8.66 -24.12
CA VAL A 75 -9.42 9.76 -24.97
C VAL A 75 -8.73 9.68 -26.33
N THR A 76 -9.44 9.21 -27.35
CA THR A 76 -8.84 8.85 -28.65
C THR A 76 -8.29 10.04 -29.41
N ASN A 77 -9.08 11.11 -29.53
CA ASN A 77 -8.74 12.35 -30.26
C ASN A 77 -7.67 13.23 -29.58
N THR A 78 -6.99 12.72 -28.55
CA THR A 78 -5.78 13.34 -27.97
C THR A 78 -4.48 12.60 -28.34
N ARG A 79 -4.59 11.43 -29.00
CA ARG A 79 -3.46 10.51 -29.24
C ARG A 79 -2.77 10.66 -30.57
N PHE A 80 -3.39 11.35 -31.53
CA PHE A 80 -2.84 11.49 -32.87
C PHE A 80 -2.25 12.90 -33.08
N PRO A 81 -1.09 13.00 -33.75
CA PRO A 81 -0.53 14.29 -34.13
C PRO A 81 -1.41 14.91 -35.22
N LYS A 82 -2.05 16.05 -34.90
CA LYS A 82 -2.93 16.79 -35.83
C LYS A 82 -2.55 18.27 -35.89
N GLN A 83 -2.91 18.92 -37.01
CA GLN A 83 -2.84 20.38 -37.11
C GLN A 83 -3.80 21.02 -36.10
N GLU A 84 -3.48 22.22 -35.59
CA GLU A 84 -4.27 22.86 -34.52
C GLU A 84 -5.75 23.07 -34.91
N LYS A 85 -6.02 23.37 -36.19
CA LYS A 85 -7.39 23.48 -36.73
C LYS A 85 -8.21 22.19 -36.62
N ASN A 86 -7.53 21.03 -36.59
CA ASN A 86 -8.11 19.69 -36.49
C ASN A 86 -8.01 19.08 -35.08
N LYS A 87 -7.53 19.84 -34.09
CA LYS A 87 -7.56 19.48 -32.66
C LYS A 87 -8.67 20.19 -31.90
N THR A 88 -8.98 21.42 -32.28
CA THR A 88 -9.97 22.25 -31.61
C THR A 88 -11.36 21.82 -32.01
N THR A 89 -12.22 21.59 -31.02
CA THR A 89 -13.59 21.14 -31.23
C THR A 89 -14.59 22.29 -31.09
N TRP A 90 -14.21 23.40 -30.46
CA TRP A 90 -15.09 24.54 -30.23
C TRP A 90 -14.39 25.90 -30.44
N THR A 91 -15.12 26.87 -30.99
CA THR A 91 -14.60 28.20 -31.32
C THR A 91 -15.56 29.31 -30.88
N GLN A 92 -15.06 30.33 -30.18
CA GLN A 92 -15.84 31.52 -29.82
C GLN A 92 -15.07 32.81 -30.11
N ARG A 93 -15.73 33.78 -30.74
CA ARG A 93 -15.22 35.14 -30.91
C ARG A 93 -15.35 35.93 -29.61
N ARG A 94 -14.27 36.55 -29.16
CA ARG A 94 -14.23 37.51 -28.04
C ARG A 94 -13.57 38.81 -28.52
N GLY A 95 -14.39 39.81 -28.83
CA GLY A 95 -13.93 41.05 -29.47
C GLY A 95 -13.25 40.76 -30.80
N ASP A 96 -12.00 41.21 -30.95
CA ASP A 96 -11.16 40.99 -32.14
C ASP A 96 -10.36 39.67 -32.10
N SER A 97 -10.53 38.85 -31.06
CA SER A 97 -9.79 37.59 -30.89
C SER A 97 -10.70 36.36 -30.96
N PHE A 98 -10.17 35.22 -31.40
CA PHE A 98 -10.84 33.93 -31.38
C PHE A 98 -10.28 33.02 -30.29
N VAL A 99 -11.16 32.43 -29.48
CA VAL A 99 -10.83 31.41 -28.48
C VAL A 99 -11.14 30.04 -29.05
N TRP A 100 -10.15 29.16 -29.05
CA TRP A 100 -10.26 27.80 -29.58
C TRP A 100 -10.00 26.77 -28.48
N ASN A 101 -10.96 25.88 -28.25
CA ASN A 101 -10.89 24.86 -27.19
C ASN A 101 -11.06 23.45 -27.77
N GLN A 102 -10.49 22.46 -27.06
CA GLN A 102 -10.77 21.04 -27.25
C GLN A 102 -11.58 20.59 -26.02
N ILE A 103 -12.88 20.32 -26.21
CA ILE A 103 -13.83 19.96 -25.13
C ILE A 103 -14.73 18.78 -25.48
N ASP A 104 -14.79 18.41 -26.76
CA ASP A 104 -15.53 17.25 -27.26
C ASP A 104 -14.58 16.06 -27.41
N TYR A 105 -14.99 14.91 -26.88
CA TYR A 105 -14.13 13.73 -26.81
C TYR A 105 -14.85 12.47 -27.23
N ILE A 106 -14.09 11.56 -27.83
CA ILE A 106 -14.47 10.17 -28.05
C ILE A 106 -13.64 9.31 -27.10
N LEU A 107 -14.32 8.60 -26.21
CA LEU A 107 -13.71 7.72 -25.22
C LEU A 107 -13.90 6.26 -25.66
N CYS A 108 -12.82 5.50 -25.66
CA CYS A 108 -12.87 4.06 -25.93
C CYS A 108 -12.19 3.26 -24.81
N PRO A 109 -12.55 1.97 -24.62
CA PRO A 109 -11.91 1.11 -23.63
C PRO A 109 -10.40 1.02 -23.87
N THR A 110 -9.57 1.04 -22.82
CA THR A 110 -8.10 1.10 -22.95
C THR A 110 -7.52 -0.06 -23.78
N ASN A 111 -8.18 -1.22 -23.78
CA ASN A 111 -7.80 -2.40 -24.57
C ASN A 111 -8.12 -2.29 -26.07
N LEU A 112 -8.95 -1.35 -26.48
CA LEU A 112 -9.29 -1.08 -27.89
C LEU A 112 -8.56 0.11 -28.47
N VAL A 113 -7.78 0.81 -27.65
CA VAL A 113 -7.03 2.01 -28.06
C VAL A 113 -6.05 1.71 -29.19
N SER A 114 -5.37 0.56 -29.16
CA SER A 114 -4.46 0.14 -30.23
C SER A 114 -5.17 -0.19 -31.54
N LYS A 115 -6.51 -0.23 -31.54
CA LYS A 115 -7.37 -0.50 -32.69
C LYS A 115 -8.07 0.78 -33.20
N CYS A 116 -7.83 1.92 -32.54
CA CYS A 116 -8.17 3.22 -33.09
C CYS A 116 -7.03 3.62 -34.02
N HIS A 117 -7.31 3.74 -35.32
CA HIS A 117 -6.29 4.06 -36.32
C HIS A 117 -6.09 5.56 -36.48
N ASP A 118 -7.16 6.33 -36.32
CA ASP A 118 -7.12 7.78 -36.33
C ASP A 118 -8.26 8.38 -35.51
N ALA A 119 -8.07 9.61 -35.03
CA ALA A 119 -9.13 10.43 -34.47
C ALA A 119 -8.80 11.92 -34.62
N GLN A 120 -9.75 12.70 -35.15
CA GLN A 120 -9.54 14.13 -35.40
C GLN A 120 -10.84 14.93 -35.38
N SER A 121 -10.68 16.26 -35.31
CA SER A 121 -11.76 17.22 -35.55
C SER A 121 -11.65 17.80 -36.95
N TRP A 122 -12.79 18.08 -37.59
CA TRP A 122 -12.82 18.58 -38.97
C TRP A 122 -13.11 20.07 -39.01
N GLY A 123 -12.09 20.89 -39.34
CA GLY A 123 -12.25 22.33 -39.56
C GLY A 123 -12.62 22.64 -41.02
N GLY A 124 -13.68 23.44 -41.22
CA GLY A 124 -14.11 23.90 -42.55
C GLY A 124 -15.49 23.43 -43.00
N LEU A 125 -16.16 22.60 -42.21
CA LEU A 125 -17.54 22.19 -42.47
C LEU A 125 -18.51 23.32 -42.08
N LYS A 126 -19.41 23.73 -43.00
CA LYS A 126 -20.50 24.67 -42.71
C LYS A 126 -21.64 23.94 -42.01
N LEU A 127 -21.52 23.79 -40.69
CA LEU A 127 -22.59 23.24 -39.84
C LEU A 127 -23.30 24.38 -39.11
N GLN A 128 -24.58 24.21 -38.76
CA GLN A 128 -25.33 25.12 -37.89
C GLN A 128 -24.95 24.94 -36.41
N SER A 129 -23.65 24.82 -36.12
CA SER A 129 -23.11 24.66 -34.77
C SER A 129 -21.76 25.36 -34.65
N ASP A 130 -21.48 25.90 -33.46
CA ASP A 130 -20.17 26.43 -33.07
C ASP A 130 -19.16 25.33 -32.67
N HIS A 131 -19.60 24.07 -32.64
CA HIS A 131 -18.77 22.88 -32.49
C HIS A 131 -18.36 22.28 -33.84
N LYS A 132 -17.17 21.69 -33.88
CA LYS A 132 -16.63 20.95 -35.02
C LYS A 132 -16.96 19.46 -34.91
N LEU A 133 -17.17 18.81 -36.05
CA LEU A 133 -17.33 17.36 -36.12
C LEU A 133 -16.06 16.66 -35.63
N VAL A 134 -16.21 15.67 -34.75
CA VAL A 134 -15.12 14.81 -34.24
C VAL A 134 -15.36 13.38 -34.71
N THR A 135 -14.34 12.76 -35.32
CA THR A 135 -14.40 11.38 -35.80
C THR A 135 -13.28 10.54 -35.19
N ALA A 136 -13.51 9.22 -35.10
CA ALA A 136 -12.51 8.24 -34.71
C ALA A 136 -12.73 6.95 -35.50
N ASP A 137 -11.65 6.39 -36.04
CA ASP A 137 -11.69 5.27 -36.98
C ASP A 137 -11.28 3.97 -36.27
N PHE A 138 -12.15 2.96 -36.36
CA PHE A 138 -11.96 1.62 -35.80
C PHE A 138 -12.28 0.57 -36.86
N HIS A 139 -11.45 -0.46 -36.99
CA HIS A 139 -11.76 -1.62 -37.84
C HIS A 139 -12.53 -2.67 -37.04
N ALA A 140 -13.68 -3.11 -37.55
CA ALA A 140 -14.58 -4.03 -36.83
C ALA A 140 -13.97 -5.42 -36.64
N ASP A 141 -13.23 -5.93 -37.63
CA ASP A 141 -12.59 -7.26 -37.60
C ASP A 141 -11.58 -7.37 -36.46
N ASP A 142 -10.80 -6.31 -36.25
CA ASP A 142 -9.83 -6.20 -35.16
C ASP A 142 -10.48 -6.26 -33.77
N ILE A 143 -11.69 -5.73 -33.64
CA ILE A 143 -12.48 -5.75 -32.39
C ILE A 143 -13.10 -7.14 -32.18
N MET A 144 -13.59 -7.78 -33.24
CA MET A 144 -14.19 -9.11 -33.20
C MET A 144 -13.16 -10.20 -32.89
N GLU A 145 -11.97 -10.16 -33.51
CA GLU A 145 -10.89 -11.11 -33.26
C GLU A 145 -10.36 -11.02 -31.81
N ALA A 146 -10.34 -9.82 -31.23
CA ALA A 146 -10.01 -9.61 -29.81
C ALA A 146 -11.06 -10.24 -28.88
N LYS A 147 -12.35 -10.13 -29.22
CA LYS A 147 -13.45 -10.76 -28.45
C LYS A 147 -13.43 -12.28 -28.54
N ALA A 148 -13.21 -12.85 -29.72
CA ALA A 148 -13.14 -14.30 -29.93
C ALA A 148 -11.99 -14.94 -29.12
N ARG A 149 -10.79 -14.32 -29.15
CA ARG A 149 -9.63 -14.76 -28.34
C ARG A 149 -9.88 -14.68 -26.84
N TYR A 150 -10.65 -13.69 -26.39
CA TYR A 150 -11.00 -13.51 -24.97
C TYR A 150 -12.08 -14.47 -24.47
N ALA A 151 -13.08 -14.79 -25.30
CA ALA A 151 -14.18 -15.69 -24.97
C ALA A 151 -13.75 -17.17 -24.94
N ALA A 152 -12.88 -17.60 -25.87
CA ALA A 152 -12.39 -18.98 -25.94
C ALA A 152 -11.51 -19.40 -24.74
N THR A 153 -10.99 -18.44 -23.97
CA THR A 153 -10.03 -18.68 -22.88
C THR A 153 -10.58 -18.56 -21.45
N TRP A 154 -11.89 -18.31 -21.26
CA TRP A 154 -12.47 -18.20 -19.91
C TRP A 154 -12.89 -19.54 -19.29
N LYS A 155 -13.04 -20.62 -20.08
CA LYS A 155 -13.31 -21.96 -19.53
C LYS A 155 -12.03 -22.58 -18.97
N MET A 156 -11.52 -22.02 -17.87
CA MET A 156 -10.45 -22.62 -17.08
C MET A 156 -11.09 -23.38 -15.90
N PRO A 157 -10.67 -24.63 -15.62
CA PRO A 157 -11.12 -25.34 -14.43
C PRO A 157 -10.73 -24.52 -13.19
N ARG A 158 -11.72 -24.19 -12.37
CA ARG A 158 -11.50 -23.46 -11.11
C ARG A 158 -10.87 -24.44 -10.13
N ARG A 159 -9.80 -24.03 -9.47
CA ARG A 159 -9.17 -24.85 -8.42
C ARG A 159 -10.16 -25.02 -7.27
N HIS A 160 -10.33 -26.25 -6.83
CA HIS A 160 -11.08 -26.59 -5.63
C HIS A 160 -10.26 -26.12 -4.42
N LYS A 161 -10.78 -25.16 -3.66
CA LYS A 161 -10.15 -24.69 -2.42
C LYS A 161 -10.84 -25.37 -1.25
N ILE A 162 -10.12 -25.74 -0.20
CA ILE A 162 -10.74 -26.24 1.03
C ILE A 162 -11.53 -25.10 1.69
N ASP A 163 -12.76 -25.36 2.15
CA ASP A 163 -13.62 -24.32 2.74
C ASP A 163 -13.27 -24.03 4.21
N VAL A 164 -12.18 -23.29 4.41
CA VAL A 164 -11.72 -22.88 5.74
C VAL A 164 -12.69 -21.96 6.48
N ASN A 165 -13.73 -21.43 5.84
CA ASN A 165 -14.72 -20.59 6.53
C ASN A 165 -15.57 -21.41 7.52
N LYS A 166 -15.72 -22.73 7.28
CA LYS A 166 -16.40 -23.62 8.23
C LYS A 166 -15.69 -23.72 9.57
N LEU A 167 -14.38 -23.47 9.61
CA LEU A 167 -13.60 -23.39 10.85
C LEU A 167 -13.95 -22.17 11.72
N ILE A 168 -14.93 -21.34 11.36
CA ILE A 168 -15.50 -20.36 12.29
C ILE A 168 -16.31 -21.10 13.37
N ASP A 169 -17.01 -22.16 12.99
CA ASP A 169 -17.81 -22.98 13.90
C ASP A 169 -16.92 -23.99 14.63
N THR A 170 -17.06 -24.03 15.96
CA THR A 170 -16.30 -24.89 16.86
C THR A 170 -16.48 -26.38 16.51
N LYS A 171 -17.66 -26.79 16.05
CA LYS A 171 -17.93 -28.19 15.65
C LYS A 171 -16.95 -28.68 14.59
N TYR A 172 -16.70 -27.88 13.56
CA TYR A 172 -15.78 -28.26 12.48
C TYR A 172 -14.31 -28.22 12.93
N LYS A 173 -13.97 -27.39 13.92
CA LYS A 173 -12.63 -27.42 14.52
C LYS A 173 -12.39 -28.72 15.26
N GLU A 174 -13.33 -29.11 16.13
CA GLU A 174 -13.24 -30.33 16.94
C GLU A 174 -13.22 -31.58 16.05
N GLU A 175 -14.10 -31.66 15.06
CA GLU A 175 -14.13 -32.76 14.09
C GLU A 175 -12.82 -32.86 13.30
N LEU A 176 -12.28 -31.73 12.84
CA LEU A 176 -11.01 -31.70 12.11
C LEU A 176 -9.86 -32.17 12.99
N VAL A 177 -9.81 -31.74 14.26
CA VAL A 177 -8.81 -32.19 15.23
C VAL A 177 -8.93 -33.69 15.42
N LEU A 178 -10.14 -34.21 15.71
CA LEU A 178 -10.37 -35.63 15.95
C LEU A 178 -9.93 -36.50 14.76
N ARG A 179 -10.35 -36.14 13.53
CA ARG A 179 -9.96 -36.85 12.31
C ARG A 179 -8.47 -36.80 12.06
N THR A 180 -7.85 -35.64 12.27
CA THR A 180 -6.42 -35.49 12.07
C THR A 180 -5.66 -36.31 13.11
N THR A 181 -6.04 -36.26 14.38
CA THR A 181 -5.42 -37.07 15.44
C THR A 181 -5.53 -38.57 15.11
N ALA A 182 -6.72 -39.07 14.79
CA ALA A 182 -6.91 -40.48 14.40
C ALA A 182 -6.11 -40.87 13.14
N ALA A 183 -6.01 -39.97 12.16
CA ALA A 183 -5.21 -40.20 10.97
C ALA A 183 -3.71 -40.20 11.26
N ILE A 184 -3.22 -39.40 12.22
CA ILE A 184 -1.81 -39.39 12.62
C ILE A 184 -1.45 -40.59 13.51
N GLU A 185 -2.34 -41.00 14.40
CA GLU A 185 -2.17 -42.18 15.26
C GLU A 185 -2.21 -43.50 14.47
N SER A 186 -2.93 -43.53 13.35
CA SER A 186 -2.94 -44.71 12.47
C SER A 186 -1.71 -44.84 11.57
N LEU A 187 -0.85 -43.80 11.50
CA LEU A 187 0.42 -43.88 10.79
C LEU A 187 1.42 -44.71 11.60
N PRO A 188 2.18 -45.61 10.95
CA PRO A 188 3.15 -46.46 11.64
C PRO A 188 4.13 -45.64 12.49
N ASP A 189 4.47 -46.17 13.67
CA ASP A 189 5.43 -45.55 14.56
C ASP A 189 6.85 -45.60 14.01
N THR A 190 7.61 -44.57 14.33
CA THR A 190 9.00 -44.38 13.87
C THR A 190 9.97 -45.37 14.49
N ASP A 191 9.54 -46.14 15.49
CA ASP A 191 10.44 -46.86 16.42
C ASP A 191 10.54 -48.36 16.14
N ASN A 192 9.84 -48.91 15.13
CA ASN A 192 9.83 -50.35 14.88
C ASN A 192 10.97 -50.80 13.95
N ASN A 193 12.06 -51.28 14.57
CA ASN A 193 13.22 -51.98 13.99
C ASN A 193 12.89 -53.34 13.30
N ASN A 194 11.68 -53.52 12.74
CA ASN A 194 11.35 -54.76 12.02
C ASN A 194 11.51 -54.57 10.51
N ALA A 195 12.56 -55.21 10.01
CA ALA A 195 12.96 -55.31 8.61
C ALA A 195 11.88 -56.01 7.76
N ALA A 196 10.99 -55.24 7.13
CA ALA A 196 10.20 -55.73 5.97
C ALA A 196 9.61 -54.65 5.05
N ALA A 197 9.53 -53.37 5.45
CA ALA A 197 9.16 -52.26 4.56
C ALA A 197 9.61 -50.91 5.13
N THR A 198 10.92 -50.62 5.08
CA THR A 198 11.49 -49.39 5.66
C THR A 198 11.03 -48.17 4.87
N THR A 199 9.91 -47.59 5.27
CA THR A 199 9.39 -46.34 4.72
C THR A 199 10.35 -45.21 5.11
N THR A 200 10.91 -44.48 4.14
CA THR A 200 11.90 -43.44 4.40
C THR A 200 11.29 -42.27 5.18
N VAL A 201 12.11 -41.47 5.88
CA VAL A 201 11.63 -40.26 6.59
C VAL A 201 10.89 -39.32 5.65
N ALA A 202 11.33 -39.20 4.39
CA ALA A 202 10.66 -38.41 3.36
C ALA A 202 9.25 -38.96 3.02
N GLN A 203 9.09 -40.27 2.95
CA GLN A 203 7.78 -40.92 2.73
C GLN A 203 6.86 -40.75 3.95
N GLN A 204 7.38 -40.94 5.16
CA GLN A 204 6.63 -40.71 6.41
C GLN A 204 6.18 -39.25 6.52
N TRP A 205 7.07 -38.30 6.19
CA TRP A 205 6.74 -36.88 6.09
C TRP A 205 5.55 -36.67 5.15
N LYS A 206 5.64 -37.19 3.93
CA LYS A 206 4.56 -37.09 2.94
C LYS A 206 3.25 -37.69 3.45
N HIS A 207 3.27 -38.86 4.10
CA HIS A 207 2.07 -39.46 4.68
C HIS A 207 1.40 -38.57 5.74
N VAL A 208 2.18 -37.88 6.59
CA VAL A 208 1.62 -36.91 7.55
C VAL A 208 0.94 -35.74 6.84
N ILE A 209 1.57 -35.19 5.81
CA ILE A 209 1.01 -34.08 5.02
C ILE A 209 -0.29 -34.52 4.32
N ASP A 210 -0.27 -35.68 3.67
CA ASP A 210 -1.41 -36.24 2.95
C ASP A 210 -2.57 -36.56 3.91
N ALA A 211 -2.28 -37.11 5.10
CA ALA A 211 -3.28 -37.37 6.14
C ALA A 211 -3.97 -36.08 6.60
N VAL A 212 -3.22 -35.00 6.83
CA VAL A 212 -3.78 -33.68 7.18
C VAL A 212 -4.64 -33.13 6.03
N HIS A 213 -4.14 -33.21 4.79
CA HIS A 213 -4.88 -32.73 3.63
C HIS A 213 -6.19 -33.51 3.41
N GLN A 214 -6.15 -34.84 3.57
CA GLN A 214 -7.32 -35.70 3.45
C GLN A 214 -8.34 -35.42 4.56
N ALA A 215 -7.92 -35.41 5.83
CA ALA A 215 -8.80 -35.10 6.96
C ALA A 215 -9.47 -33.73 6.80
N ALA A 216 -8.71 -32.73 6.35
CA ALA A 216 -9.22 -31.41 6.01
C ALA A 216 -10.24 -31.42 4.88
N THR A 217 -9.96 -32.15 3.79
CA THR A 217 -10.82 -32.22 2.61
C THR A 217 -12.14 -32.92 2.95
N GLU A 218 -12.09 -33.99 3.75
CA GLU A 218 -13.28 -34.73 4.17
C GLU A 218 -14.13 -33.93 5.18
N CYS A 219 -13.50 -33.27 6.16
CA CYS A 219 -14.23 -32.51 7.19
C CYS A 219 -14.83 -31.20 6.64
N LEU A 220 -14.04 -30.43 5.89
CA LEU A 220 -14.43 -29.09 5.45
C LEU A 220 -15.06 -29.10 4.07
N GLY A 221 -14.79 -30.13 3.26
CA GLY A 221 -15.20 -30.17 1.86
C GLY A 221 -14.55 -29.06 1.05
N GLN A 222 -15.06 -28.90 -0.17
CA GLN A 222 -14.59 -27.89 -1.10
C GLN A 222 -15.42 -26.62 -0.96
N GLN A 223 -14.75 -25.49 -1.03
CA GLN A 223 -15.37 -24.20 -1.20
C GLN A 223 -16.02 -24.17 -2.58
N ASP A 224 -17.34 -24.12 -2.62
CA ASP A 224 -18.07 -23.94 -3.87
C ASP A 224 -17.51 -22.73 -4.61
N ALA A 225 -17.31 -22.89 -5.91
CA ALA A 225 -16.92 -21.77 -6.76
C ALA A 225 -17.92 -20.65 -6.51
N ALA A 226 -17.46 -19.52 -5.97
CA ALA A 226 -18.31 -18.42 -5.57
C ALA A 226 -19.21 -17.98 -6.73
N ARG A 227 -20.41 -18.58 -6.88
CA ARG A 227 -21.62 -17.80 -7.05
C ARG A 227 -21.53 -16.86 -5.87
N ARG A 228 -21.40 -15.56 -6.12
CA ARG A 228 -21.52 -14.55 -5.07
C ARG A 228 -22.75 -14.95 -4.26
N ARG A 229 -22.56 -15.60 -3.09
CA ARG A 229 -23.65 -16.16 -2.30
C ARG A 229 -24.27 -14.97 -1.57
N ARG A 230 -24.96 -14.13 -2.34
CA ARG A 230 -25.76 -13.01 -1.85
C ARG A 230 -27.02 -13.50 -1.12
N PHE A 231 -27.23 -14.82 -1.02
CA PHE A 231 -28.55 -15.41 -0.81
C PHE A 231 -28.62 -16.59 0.20
N ASP A 232 -27.54 -16.96 0.92
CA ASP A 232 -27.59 -17.99 2.00
C ASP A 232 -28.15 -17.45 3.33
N ASP A 233 -29.12 -16.54 3.24
CA ASP A 233 -29.80 -15.97 4.41
C ASP A 233 -31.21 -16.56 4.49
N PRO A 234 -31.58 -17.29 5.56
CA PRO A 234 -32.88 -17.97 5.67
C PRO A 234 -34.08 -17.03 5.45
N GLU A 235 -33.97 -15.79 5.93
CA GLU A 235 -35.01 -14.77 5.75
C GLU A 235 -35.08 -14.26 4.31
N LEU A 236 -33.94 -14.12 3.63
CA LEU A 236 -33.87 -13.70 2.24
C LEU A 236 -34.38 -14.79 1.28
N LEU A 237 -34.10 -16.06 1.58
CA LEU A 237 -34.70 -17.24 0.93
C LEU A 237 -36.23 -17.20 1.09
N ARG A 238 -36.72 -17.08 2.32
CA ARG A 238 -38.15 -16.98 2.63
C ARG A 238 -38.84 -15.83 1.87
N LEU A 239 -38.23 -14.64 1.86
CA LEU A 239 -38.76 -13.47 1.15
C LEU A 239 -38.71 -13.67 -0.38
N CYS A 240 -37.69 -14.34 -0.92
CA CYS A 240 -37.63 -14.70 -2.33
C CYS A 240 -38.73 -15.69 -2.72
N ASP A 241 -38.99 -16.71 -1.90
CA ASP A 241 -40.06 -17.68 -2.11
C ASP A 241 -41.45 -17.01 -2.06
N GLN A 242 -41.67 -16.13 -1.09
CA GLN A 242 -42.89 -15.31 -1.01
C GLN A 242 -43.04 -14.39 -2.23
N GLN A 243 -41.96 -13.77 -2.69
CA GLN A 243 -41.97 -12.93 -3.90
C GLN A 243 -42.32 -13.75 -5.15
N GLN A 244 -41.82 -14.98 -5.24
CA GLN A 244 -42.09 -15.89 -6.35
C GLN A 244 -43.55 -16.35 -6.35
N ALA A 245 -44.11 -16.68 -5.19
CA ALA A 245 -45.52 -17.06 -5.04
C ALA A 245 -46.47 -15.94 -5.51
N VAL A 246 -46.26 -14.70 -5.03
CA VAL A 246 -47.06 -13.53 -5.45
C VAL A 246 -46.86 -13.22 -6.94
N ARG A 247 -45.66 -13.45 -7.48
CA ARG A 247 -45.40 -13.26 -8.93
C ARG A 247 -46.13 -14.28 -9.79
N LEU A 248 -46.26 -15.53 -9.34
CA LEU A 248 -47.02 -16.56 -10.03
C LEU A 248 -48.51 -16.22 -10.07
N GLN A 249 -49.06 -15.71 -8.96
CA GLN A 249 -50.44 -15.21 -8.91
C GLN A 249 -50.65 -14.05 -9.90
N ILE A 250 -49.75 -13.06 -9.96
CA ILE A 250 -49.86 -11.94 -10.92
C ILE A 250 -49.85 -12.40 -12.39
N ASN A 251 -49.17 -13.51 -12.69
CA ASN A 251 -49.05 -14.05 -14.04
C ASN A 251 -50.19 -15.03 -14.40
N ASP A 252 -51.06 -15.36 -13.45
CA ASP A 252 -52.25 -16.17 -13.69
C ASP A 252 -53.27 -15.35 -14.49
N LYS A 253 -53.69 -15.90 -15.63
CA LYS A 253 -54.63 -15.23 -16.56
C LYS A 253 -56.08 -15.24 -16.06
N THR A 254 -56.36 -15.97 -14.98
CA THR A 254 -57.71 -16.14 -14.42
C THR A 254 -58.05 -15.13 -13.31
N ILE A 255 -57.08 -14.34 -12.84
CA ILE A 255 -57.28 -13.35 -11.77
C ILE A 255 -58.07 -12.13 -12.25
N ALA A 256 -59.00 -11.67 -11.41
CA ALA A 256 -59.80 -10.47 -11.64
C ALA A 256 -58.91 -9.21 -11.72
N ARG A 257 -59.20 -8.32 -12.69
CA ARG A 257 -58.43 -7.08 -12.94
C ARG A 257 -58.28 -6.18 -11.71
N GLU A 258 -59.22 -6.28 -10.77
CA GLU A 258 -59.30 -5.49 -9.54
C GLU A 258 -58.31 -5.95 -8.46
N GLU A 259 -57.83 -7.20 -8.50
CA GLU A 259 -56.89 -7.74 -7.51
C GLU A 259 -55.41 -7.48 -7.88
N LEU A 260 -55.12 -7.17 -9.15
CA LEU A 260 -53.77 -6.89 -9.64
C LEU A 260 -53.05 -5.75 -8.89
N PRO A 261 -53.68 -4.60 -8.57
CA PRO A 261 -53.06 -3.53 -7.80
C PRO A 261 -52.60 -3.99 -6.40
N ARG A 262 -53.42 -4.81 -5.72
CA ARG A 262 -53.13 -5.35 -4.39
C ARG A 262 -51.92 -6.29 -4.43
N LEU A 263 -51.91 -7.27 -5.35
CA LEU A 263 -50.79 -8.20 -5.52
C LEU A 263 -49.49 -7.51 -5.93
N ARG A 264 -49.57 -6.47 -6.79
CA ARG A 264 -48.41 -5.64 -7.16
C ARG A 264 -47.88 -4.85 -5.97
N ALA A 265 -48.75 -4.33 -5.10
CA ALA A 265 -48.35 -3.61 -3.89
C ALA A 265 -47.66 -4.56 -2.89
N GLU A 266 -48.22 -5.75 -2.69
CA GLU A 266 -47.64 -6.80 -1.84
C GLU A 266 -46.25 -7.25 -2.34
N ARG A 267 -46.12 -7.54 -3.64
CA ARG A 267 -44.83 -7.84 -4.28
C ARG A 267 -43.82 -6.71 -4.07
N ASN A 268 -44.23 -5.45 -4.21
CA ASN A 268 -43.35 -4.31 -4.02
C ASN A 268 -42.90 -4.16 -2.55
N LEU A 269 -43.75 -4.56 -1.59
CA LEU A 269 -43.43 -4.57 -0.16
C LEU A 269 -42.39 -5.66 0.16
N ILE A 270 -42.57 -6.86 -0.40
CA ILE A 270 -41.59 -7.96 -0.30
C ILE A 270 -40.25 -7.56 -0.97
N LEU A 271 -40.28 -6.95 -2.15
CA LEU A 271 -39.06 -6.45 -2.82
C LEU A 271 -38.33 -5.38 -2.00
N ARG A 272 -39.06 -4.53 -1.26
CA ARG A 272 -38.46 -3.57 -0.32
C ARG A 272 -37.81 -4.30 0.87
N ALA A 273 -38.47 -5.32 1.43
CA ALA A 273 -37.92 -6.13 2.50
C ALA A 273 -36.64 -6.88 2.07
N ILE A 274 -36.63 -7.50 0.88
CA ILE A 274 -35.44 -8.13 0.28
C ILE A 274 -34.30 -7.10 0.14
N LYS A 275 -34.61 -5.91 -0.40
CA LYS A 275 -33.62 -4.83 -0.56
C LYS A 275 -33.06 -4.37 0.79
N GLN A 276 -33.90 -4.28 1.83
CA GLN A 276 -33.47 -3.95 3.19
C GLN A 276 -32.58 -5.04 3.79
N ARG A 277 -32.95 -6.32 3.67
CA ARG A 277 -32.15 -7.44 4.18
C ARG A 277 -30.81 -7.56 3.46
N CYS A 278 -30.78 -7.43 2.13
CA CYS A 278 -29.54 -7.37 1.36
C CYS A 278 -28.61 -6.24 1.84
N CYS A 279 -29.18 -5.09 2.17
CA CYS A 279 -28.42 -3.96 2.68
C CYS A 279 -27.86 -4.24 4.08
N ALA A 280 -28.67 -4.84 4.96
CA ALA A 280 -28.26 -5.19 6.31
C ALA A 280 -27.09 -6.20 6.30
N LEU A 281 -27.17 -7.25 5.47
CA LEU A 281 -26.09 -8.23 5.31
C LEU A 281 -24.81 -7.60 4.75
N ALA A 282 -24.92 -6.73 3.76
CA ALA A 282 -23.78 -6.01 3.21
C ALA A 282 -23.10 -5.10 4.25
N ASN A 283 -23.87 -4.46 5.14
CA ASN A 283 -23.31 -3.68 6.24
C ASN A 283 -22.64 -4.57 7.28
N GLN A 284 -23.24 -5.70 7.64
CA GLN A 284 -22.69 -6.63 8.62
C GLN A 284 -21.34 -7.20 8.15
N GLU A 285 -21.20 -7.53 6.85
CA GLU A 285 -19.92 -7.95 6.27
C GLU A 285 -18.85 -6.83 6.37
N ILE A 286 -19.25 -5.57 6.13
CA ILE A 286 -18.37 -4.41 6.28
C ILE A 286 -17.99 -4.19 7.75
N ASP A 287 -18.96 -4.26 8.68
CA ASP A 287 -18.76 -4.06 10.11
C ASP A 287 -17.79 -5.10 10.69
N ALA A 288 -18.01 -6.38 10.40
CA ALA A 288 -17.10 -7.46 10.82
C ALA A 288 -15.69 -7.26 10.26
N HIS A 289 -15.58 -6.77 9.03
CA HIS A 289 -14.27 -6.47 8.44
C HIS A 289 -13.57 -5.26 9.08
N CYS A 290 -14.33 -4.22 9.47
CA CYS A 290 -13.81 -3.09 10.23
C CYS A 290 -13.32 -3.52 11.62
N GLU A 291 -14.05 -4.41 12.32
CA GLU A 291 -13.67 -4.91 13.64
C GLU A 291 -12.34 -5.69 13.57
N GLU A 292 -12.21 -6.55 12.56
CA GLU A 292 -10.96 -7.28 12.28
C GLU A 292 -9.80 -6.32 11.99
N ILE A 293 -10.06 -5.19 11.30
CA ILE A 293 -9.03 -4.18 11.04
C ILE A 293 -8.64 -3.49 12.35
N GLU A 294 -9.59 -2.94 13.10
CA GLU A 294 -9.36 -2.16 14.33
C GLU A 294 -8.57 -2.94 15.40
N ALA A 295 -8.72 -4.27 15.45
CA ALA A 295 -7.95 -5.13 16.34
C ALA A 295 -6.44 -5.22 16.00
N LEU A 296 -5.99 -4.66 14.87
CA LEU A 296 -4.61 -4.71 14.40
C LEU A 296 -3.82 -3.46 14.78
N SER A 297 -2.48 -3.50 14.66
CA SER A 297 -1.66 -2.29 14.87
C SER A 297 -1.95 -1.20 13.80
N PRO A 298 -1.80 0.11 14.10
CA PRO A 298 -2.17 1.21 13.20
C PRO A 298 -1.57 1.13 11.78
N THR A 299 -0.32 0.67 11.66
CA THR A 299 0.33 0.46 10.36
C THR A 299 -0.32 -0.71 9.60
N THR A 300 -0.65 -1.80 10.30
CA THR A 300 -1.27 -3.00 9.72
C THR A 300 -2.73 -2.74 9.33
N GLN A 301 -3.43 -1.92 10.12
CA GLN A 301 -4.79 -1.44 9.84
C GLN A 301 -4.86 -0.82 8.45
N MET A 302 -3.99 0.15 8.17
CA MET A 302 -3.89 0.82 6.87
C MET A 302 -3.72 -0.17 5.72
N PHE A 303 -2.77 -1.11 5.82
CA PHE A 303 -2.47 -2.04 4.72
C PHE A 303 -3.60 -3.04 4.44
N ASN A 304 -4.24 -3.55 5.49
CA ASN A 304 -5.35 -4.50 5.33
C ASN A 304 -6.62 -3.83 4.82
N ALA A 305 -6.92 -2.64 5.33
CA ALA A 305 -8.05 -1.87 4.89
C ALA A 305 -7.90 -1.48 3.40
N VAL A 306 -6.72 -1.00 2.99
CA VAL A 306 -6.43 -0.70 1.57
C VAL A 306 -6.58 -1.94 0.68
N ARG A 307 -6.16 -3.12 1.14
CA ARG A 307 -6.34 -4.39 0.39
C ARG A 307 -7.81 -4.75 0.22
N ALA A 308 -8.64 -4.50 1.23
CA ALA A 308 -10.07 -4.81 1.19
C ALA A 308 -10.87 -3.86 0.30
N SER A 309 -10.56 -2.56 0.36
CA SER A 309 -11.20 -1.56 -0.51
C SER A 309 -10.78 -1.67 -1.97
N ARG A 310 -9.62 -2.27 -2.25
CA ARG A 310 -9.04 -2.43 -3.60
C ARG A 310 -9.14 -3.85 -4.15
N ARG A 311 -10.25 -4.57 -3.90
CA ARG A 311 -10.58 -5.81 -4.63
C ARG A 311 -10.96 -5.50 -6.09
N HIS A 312 -10.06 -4.87 -6.84
CA HIS A 312 -10.12 -4.84 -8.30
C HIS A 312 -9.52 -6.15 -8.80
N ASN A 313 -10.11 -6.71 -9.86
CA ASN A 313 -9.40 -7.71 -10.65
C ASN A 313 -8.14 -7.03 -11.18
N LEU A 314 -6.97 -7.59 -10.87
CA LEU A 314 -5.72 -7.10 -11.45
C LEU A 314 -5.89 -7.12 -12.98
N PRO A 315 -5.52 -6.03 -13.69
CA PRO A 315 -5.57 -6.04 -15.13
C PRO A 315 -4.68 -7.18 -15.65
N PRO A 316 -5.03 -7.80 -16.80
CA PRO A 316 -4.18 -8.81 -17.42
C PRO A 316 -2.75 -8.29 -17.60
N ILE A 317 -1.75 -9.14 -17.38
CA ILE A 317 -0.35 -8.78 -17.55
C ILE A 317 -0.10 -8.57 -19.04
N ALA A 318 0.13 -7.32 -19.44
CA ALA A 318 0.50 -6.96 -20.81
C ALA A 318 2.04 -6.83 -20.90
N LEU A 319 2.68 -7.72 -21.66
CA LEU A 319 4.11 -7.72 -21.93
C LEU A 319 4.40 -7.29 -23.38
N GLN A 320 5.63 -6.86 -23.63
CA GLN A 320 6.19 -6.50 -24.93
C GLN A 320 7.35 -7.45 -25.27
N ASP A 321 7.55 -7.70 -26.55
CA ASP A 321 8.71 -8.41 -27.09
C ASP A 321 9.96 -7.51 -27.13
N ASN A 322 11.09 -8.05 -27.59
CA ASN A 322 12.35 -7.31 -27.72
C ASN A 322 12.27 -6.14 -28.71
N GLN A 323 11.24 -6.08 -29.56
CA GLN A 323 11.00 -5.04 -30.56
C GLN A 323 9.93 -4.03 -30.08
N GLY A 324 9.52 -4.12 -28.81
CA GLY A 324 8.52 -3.22 -28.21
C GLY A 324 7.07 -3.54 -28.57
N ARG A 325 6.81 -4.65 -29.27
CA ARG A 325 5.46 -5.07 -29.69
C ARG A 325 4.78 -5.86 -28.59
N THR A 326 3.52 -5.56 -28.29
CA THR A 326 2.77 -6.27 -27.24
C THR A 326 2.60 -7.75 -27.57
N ILE A 327 2.98 -8.62 -26.64
CA ILE A 327 2.78 -10.07 -26.72
C ILE A 327 1.30 -10.35 -26.44
N LEU A 328 0.58 -10.78 -27.47
CA LEU A 328 -0.85 -11.12 -27.38
C LEU A 328 -1.08 -12.60 -27.03
N SER A 329 -0.10 -13.45 -27.34
CA SER A 329 -0.12 -14.88 -27.04
C SER A 329 0.17 -15.13 -25.56
N ARG A 330 -0.74 -15.86 -24.89
CA ARG A 330 -0.53 -16.29 -23.50
C ARG A 330 0.63 -17.26 -23.37
N GLN A 331 0.89 -18.09 -24.39
CA GLN A 331 2.00 -19.06 -24.38
C GLN A 331 3.34 -18.34 -24.46
N ASP A 332 3.45 -17.31 -25.30
CA ASP A 332 4.68 -16.53 -25.42
C ASP A 332 4.89 -15.64 -24.19
N THR A 333 3.81 -15.10 -23.62
CA THR A 333 3.83 -14.41 -22.32
C THR A 333 4.39 -15.33 -21.23
N ARG A 334 3.92 -16.59 -21.17
CA ARG A 334 4.40 -17.60 -20.21
C ARG A 334 5.88 -17.90 -20.41
N ARG A 335 6.29 -18.29 -21.63
CA ARG A 335 7.69 -18.62 -21.95
C ARG A 335 8.62 -17.46 -21.62
N ARG A 336 8.21 -16.23 -21.94
CA ARG A 336 9.00 -15.03 -21.65
C ARG A 336 9.17 -14.79 -20.14
N ILE A 337 8.10 -14.96 -19.37
CA ILE A 337 8.13 -14.83 -17.90
C ILE A 337 8.98 -15.94 -17.27
N THR A 338 8.78 -17.20 -17.69
CA THR A 338 9.57 -18.35 -17.21
C THR A 338 11.05 -18.14 -17.51
N ALA A 339 11.41 -17.82 -18.76
CA ALA A 339 12.80 -17.60 -19.15
C ALA A 339 13.44 -16.45 -18.35
N HIS A 340 12.71 -15.35 -18.17
CA HIS A 340 13.19 -14.20 -17.39
C HIS A 340 13.48 -14.57 -15.93
N PHE A 341 12.53 -15.23 -15.25
CA PHE A 341 12.70 -15.58 -13.84
C PHE A 341 13.63 -16.78 -13.63
N LYS A 342 13.72 -17.71 -14.59
CA LYS A 342 14.72 -18.78 -14.59
C LYS A 342 16.14 -18.19 -14.64
N ALA A 343 16.38 -17.23 -15.53
CA ALA A 343 17.67 -16.52 -15.59
C ALA A 343 17.92 -15.61 -14.38
N GLN A 344 16.87 -15.20 -13.65
CA GLN A 344 17.01 -14.36 -12.45
C GLN A 344 17.33 -15.17 -11.20
N PHE A 345 16.74 -16.36 -11.04
CA PHE A 345 16.91 -17.21 -9.86
C PHE A 345 17.93 -18.34 -10.04
N ASN A 346 18.59 -18.38 -11.20
CA ASN A 346 19.63 -19.33 -11.50
C ASN A 346 20.89 -18.60 -11.99
N ASN A 347 22.02 -18.87 -11.35
CA ASN A 347 23.32 -18.40 -11.79
C ASN A 347 24.27 -19.60 -11.94
N GLU A 348 24.71 -19.89 -13.16
CA GLU A 348 25.55 -21.05 -13.49
C GLU A 348 26.92 -21.02 -12.79
N THR A 349 27.41 -19.84 -12.40
CA THR A 349 28.69 -19.72 -11.68
C THR A 349 28.59 -20.01 -10.18
N HIS A 350 27.38 -20.15 -9.63
CA HIS A 350 27.16 -20.40 -8.21
C HIS A 350 26.88 -21.87 -7.93
N THR A 351 27.51 -22.39 -6.88
CA THR A 351 27.27 -23.75 -6.40
C THR A 351 25.91 -23.85 -5.72
N THR A 352 25.16 -24.91 -6.00
CA THR A 352 23.90 -25.20 -5.31
C THR A 352 24.16 -25.60 -3.86
N VAL A 353 23.48 -24.94 -2.92
CA VAL A 353 23.46 -25.37 -1.52
C VAL A 353 22.59 -26.61 -1.39
N ALA A 354 23.19 -27.71 -0.94
CA ALA A 354 22.50 -28.92 -0.52
C ALA A 354 22.17 -28.86 0.98
N PRO A 355 21.11 -29.56 1.45
CA PRO A 355 20.90 -29.75 2.88
C PRO A 355 22.10 -30.49 3.51
N ASP A 356 22.36 -30.26 4.79
CA ASP A 356 23.31 -31.09 5.52
C ASP A 356 22.68 -32.46 5.80
N LEU A 357 23.24 -33.49 5.17
CA LEU A 357 22.82 -34.89 5.30
C LEU A 357 23.81 -35.71 6.15
N GLU A 358 24.72 -35.06 6.87
CA GLU A 358 25.54 -35.75 7.86
C GLU A 358 24.65 -36.36 8.95
N ALA A 359 24.75 -37.68 9.13
CA ALA A 359 23.94 -38.44 10.08
C ALA A 359 24.41 -38.18 11.51
N ARG A 360 23.82 -37.15 12.15
CA ARG A 360 24.06 -36.82 13.55
C ARG A 360 22.88 -36.04 14.15
N PRO A 361 22.49 -36.34 15.40
CA PRO A 361 21.39 -35.63 16.05
C PRO A 361 21.73 -34.14 16.20
N LEU A 362 20.70 -33.31 16.35
CA LEU A 362 20.87 -31.93 16.79
C LEU A 362 21.24 -31.93 18.27
N ASP A 363 22.23 -31.14 18.66
CA ASP A 363 22.62 -30.93 20.05
C ASP A 363 21.45 -30.31 20.85
N THR A 364 20.68 -29.45 20.19
CA THR A 364 19.42 -28.89 20.69
C THR A 364 18.24 -29.34 19.81
N PRO A 365 17.64 -30.51 20.10
CA PRO A 365 16.52 -31.06 19.33
C PRO A 365 15.35 -30.09 19.18
N ILE A 366 14.61 -30.20 18.08
CA ILE A 366 13.39 -29.44 17.86
C ILE A 366 12.29 -29.99 18.77
N THR A 367 11.72 -29.14 19.60
CA THR A 367 10.63 -29.54 20.51
C THR A 367 9.26 -29.35 19.86
N ALA A 368 8.31 -30.24 20.18
CA ALA A 368 6.92 -30.12 19.72
C ALA A 368 6.31 -28.75 20.10
N LEU A 369 6.67 -28.21 21.26
CA LEU A 369 6.22 -26.89 21.71
C LEU A 369 6.71 -25.75 20.81
N GLU A 370 7.95 -25.81 20.32
CA GLU A 370 8.48 -24.81 19.39
C GLU A 370 7.73 -24.84 18.05
N LEU A 371 7.54 -26.04 17.47
CA LEU A 371 6.82 -26.18 16.20
C LEU A 371 5.36 -25.75 16.35
N ARG A 372 4.71 -26.14 17.44
CA ARG A 372 3.34 -25.72 17.75
C ARG A 372 3.22 -24.19 17.82
N LYS A 373 4.12 -23.52 18.57
CA LYS A 373 4.15 -22.05 18.64
C LYS A 373 4.34 -21.41 17.27
N ALA A 374 5.15 -22.02 16.40
CA ALA A 374 5.37 -21.52 15.05
C ALA A 374 4.13 -21.70 14.14
N LEU A 375 3.44 -22.84 14.21
CA LEU A 375 2.19 -23.09 13.50
C LEU A 375 1.10 -22.08 13.90
N LEU A 376 0.93 -21.83 15.20
CA LEU A 376 -0.02 -20.85 15.73
C LEU A 376 0.27 -19.41 15.29
N LYS A 377 1.53 -19.07 15.02
CA LYS A 377 1.98 -17.76 14.51
C LYS A 377 1.72 -17.53 13.02
N LEU A 378 1.35 -18.56 12.24
CA LEU A 378 1.02 -18.38 10.83
C LEU A 378 -0.09 -17.32 10.66
N LYS A 379 -0.13 -16.60 9.54
CA LYS A 379 -1.18 -15.59 9.31
C LYS A 379 -2.35 -16.22 8.56
N ASN A 380 -3.57 -16.06 9.08
CA ASN A 380 -4.79 -16.51 8.41
C ASN A 380 -5.02 -15.71 7.10
N LYS A 381 -5.88 -16.24 6.23
CA LYS A 381 -6.30 -15.70 4.93
C LYS A 381 -5.12 -15.49 3.98
N ARG A 382 -4.09 -16.32 4.08
CA ARG A 382 -2.92 -16.33 3.18
C ARG A 382 -3.06 -17.46 2.17
N ALA A 383 -2.54 -17.23 0.95
CA ALA A 383 -2.56 -18.23 -0.09
C ALA A 383 -1.63 -19.41 0.29
N PRO A 384 -2.09 -20.67 0.13
CA PRO A 384 -1.28 -21.86 0.39
C PRO A 384 -0.22 -22.08 -0.70
N GLY A 385 0.69 -23.00 -0.44
CA GLY A 385 1.73 -23.43 -1.38
C GLY A 385 1.22 -24.44 -2.41
N PRO A 386 2.14 -25.18 -3.06
CA PRO A 386 1.83 -26.34 -3.90
C PRO A 386 0.90 -27.37 -3.24
N ASP A 387 1.10 -27.65 -1.95
CA ASP A 387 0.32 -28.61 -1.13
C ASP A 387 -1.16 -28.25 -0.94
N ASP A 388 -1.54 -27.01 -1.26
CA ASP A 388 -2.87 -26.46 -1.08
C ASP A 388 -3.43 -26.48 0.36
N ILE A 389 -2.59 -26.72 1.37
CA ILE A 389 -2.97 -26.70 2.78
C ILE A 389 -2.92 -25.25 3.31
N PRO A 390 -4.05 -24.64 3.67
CA PRO A 390 -4.09 -23.29 4.23
C PRO A 390 -3.57 -23.23 5.67
N PRO A 391 -3.08 -22.06 6.13
CA PRO A 391 -2.54 -21.90 7.47
C PRO A 391 -3.57 -22.14 8.59
N GLU A 392 -4.86 -21.91 8.34
CA GLU A 392 -5.94 -22.15 9.30
C GLU A 392 -6.03 -23.62 9.73
N ILE A 393 -5.84 -24.54 8.78
CA ILE A 393 -5.91 -25.99 9.02
C ILE A 393 -4.79 -26.39 9.96
N LEU A 394 -3.56 -26.01 9.62
CA LEU A 394 -2.36 -26.27 10.42
C LEU A 394 -2.41 -25.69 11.82
N LYS A 395 -3.13 -24.58 12.02
CA LYS A 395 -3.33 -23.99 13.34
C LYS A 395 -4.28 -24.78 14.20
N VAL A 396 -5.40 -25.22 13.62
CA VAL A 396 -6.42 -26.00 14.32
C VAL A 396 -5.84 -27.36 14.70
N THR A 397 -5.10 -27.99 13.79
CA THR A 397 -4.50 -29.32 14.01
C THR A 397 -3.11 -29.26 14.65
N ALA A 398 -2.66 -28.10 15.12
CA ALA A 398 -1.28 -27.89 15.58
C ALA A 398 -0.88 -28.86 16.71
N GLU A 399 -1.78 -29.16 17.65
CA GLU A 399 -1.54 -30.12 18.73
C GLU A 399 -1.36 -31.55 18.20
N ALA A 400 -2.20 -31.96 17.26
CA ALA A 400 -2.20 -33.31 16.72
C ALA A 400 -0.94 -33.62 15.91
N ILE A 401 -0.42 -32.65 15.16
CA ILE A 401 0.67 -32.88 14.20
C ILE A 401 2.05 -32.52 14.75
N ALA A 402 2.15 -31.65 15.77
CA ALA A 402 3.42 -31.09 16.21
C ALA A 402 4.42 -32.17 16.64
N THR A 403 4.00 -33.11 17.49
CA THR A 403 4.87 -34.18 18.01
C THR A 403 5.44 -35.03 16.88
N LYS A 404 4.57 -35.61 16.02
CA LYS A 404 5.01 -36.48 14.91
C LYS A 404 5.94 -35.75 13.94
N LEU A 405 5.61 -34.51 13.55
CA LEU A 405 6.46 -33.71 12.67
C LEU A 405 7.82 -33.38 13.29
N THR A 406 7.88 -33.07 14.60
CA THR A 406 9.16 -32.83 15.27
C THR A 406 10.01 -34.08 15.41
N THR A 407 9.40 -35.23 15.69
CA THR A 407 10.10 -36.53 15.69
C THR A 407 10.70 -36.80 14.32
N LEU A 408 9.93 -36.63 13.23
CA LEU A 408 10.43 -36.80 11.87
C LEU A 408 11.55 -35.81 11.53
N LEU A 409 11.45 -34.55 11.95
CA LEU A 409 12.50 -33.55 11.75
C LEU A 409 13.79 -33.94 12.47
N ASN A 410 13.72 -34.29 13.76
CA ASN A 410 14.90 -34.69 14.52
C ASN A 410 15.52 -35.99 14.00
N ASN A 411 14.69 -36.97 13.63
CA ASN A 411 15.13 -38.23 13.03
C ASN A 411 15.80 -38.00 11.67
N ALA A 412 15.30 -37.05 10.87
CA ALA A 412 15.93 -36.66 9.61
C ALA A 412 17.37 -36.19 9.81
N PHE A 413 17.60 -35.30 10.78
CA PHE A 413 18.96 -34.85 11.13
C PHE A 413 19.82 -35.99 11.68
N ALA A 414 19.27 -36.81 12.58
CA ALA A 414 20.00 -37.94 13.19
C ALA A 414 20.46 -38.98 12.18
N THR A 415 19.65 -39.24 11.14
CA THR A 415 19.90 -40.29 10.14
C THR A 415 20.48 -39.75 8.83
N GLY A 416 20.58 -38.42 8.65
CA GLY A 416 20.96 -37.83 7.37
C GLY A 416 19.90 -37.98 6.27
N SER A 417 18.63 -38.16 6.65
CA SER A 417 17.53 -38.33 5.70
C SER A 417 17.01 -36.99 5.19
N PRO A 418 16.75 -36.81 3.87
CA PRO A 418 16.21 -35.57 3.35
C PRO A 418 14.73 -35.36 3.72
N ILE A 419 14.32 -34.10 3.90
CA ILE A 419 12.91 -33.70 4.06
C ILE A 419 12.50 -32.87 2.84
N ASP A 420 11.38 -33.24 2.23
CA ASP A 420 10.85 -32.49 1.09
C ASP A 420 10.15 -31.20 1.53
N LEU A 421 10.90 -30.11 1.46
CA LEU A 421 10.42 -28.74 1.61
C LEU A 421 10.60 -27.93 0.32
N GLY A 422 11.06 -28.57 -0.77
CA GLY A 422 11.70 -27.93 -1.91
C GLY A 422 10.76 -27.27 -2.92
N GLU A 423 9.46 -27.24 -2.71
CA GLU A 423 8.51 -26.76 -3.72
C GLU A 423 7.94 -25.37 -3.44
N GLY A 424 7.75 -24.58 -4.50
CA GLY A 424 7.09 -23.28 -4.43
C GLY A 424 6.31 -22.93 -5.70
N THR A 425 5.25 -22.15 -5.56
CA THR A 425 4.52 -21.59 -6.71
C THR A 425 4.93 -20.14 -6.95
N LEU A 426 5.43 -19.81 -8.13
CA LEU A 426 5.77 -18.44 -8.53
C LEU A 426 4.54 -17.70 -9.07
N ILE A 427 4.20 -16.57 -8.46
CA ILE A 427 3.17 -15.63 -8.91
C ILE A 427 3.80 -14.27 -9.22
N CYS A 428 3.39 -13.65 -10.32
CA CYS A 428 3.90 -12.35 -10.74
C CYS A 428 2.89 -11.23 -10.41
N LEU A 429 3.34 -10.19 -9.71
CA LEU A 429 2.54 -8.99 -9.42
C LEU A 429 3.15 -7.74 -10.07
N PRO A 430 2.37 -6.84 -10.69
CA PRO A 430 2.92 -5.56 -11.18
C PRO A 430 3.50 -4.72 -10.03
N LYS A 431 4.73 -4.20 -10.19
CA LYS A 431 5.38 -3.34 -9.19
C LYS A 431 4.60 -2.05 -8.92
N THR A 432 3.99 -1.47 -9.96
CA THR A 432 3.13 -0.28 -9.84
C THR A 432 1.80 -0.49 -10.55
N PRO A 433 0.68 -0.02 -9.96
CA PRO A 433 -0.62 0.01 -10.66
C PRO A 433 -0.61 0.94 -11.89
N THR A 434 0.24 1.96 -11.86
CA THR A 434 0.36 2.99 -12.90
C THR A 434 1.28 2.55 -14.04
N ALA A 435 0.92 3.01 -15.23
CA ALA A 435 1.37 2.51 -16.53
C ALA A 435 2.83 2.74 -16.93
N LYS A 436 3.66 3.33 -16.07
CA LYS A 436 5.02 3.80 -16.45
C LYS A 436 5.97 2.69 -16.94
N THR A 437 5.60 1.43 -16.74
CA THR A 437 6.42 0.27 -17.08
C THR A 437 5.59 -0.91 -17.60
N LYS A 438 4.44 -0.64 -18.24
CA LYS A 438 3.64 -1.68 -18.91
C LYS A 438 4.44 -2.23 -20.11
N GLY A 439 4.88 -3.47 -20.03
CA GLY A 439 5.51 -4.18 -21.15
C GLY A 439 6.72 -5.04 -20.79
N GLN A 440 7.51 -4.67 -19.78
CA GLN A 440 8.74 -5.42 -19.46
C GLN A 440 8.53 -6.41 -18.31
N CYS A 441 9.25 -7.54 -18.35
CA CYS A 441 9.23 -8.52 -17.26
C CYS A 441 9.87 -7.96 -15.97
N SER A 442 10.83 -7.05 -16.09
CA SER A 442 11.48 -6.34 -14.97
C SER A 442 10.49 -5.53 -14.12
N SER A 443 9.34 -5.18 -14.68
CA SER A 443 8.23 -4.47 -14.02
C SER A 443 7.36 -5.39 -13.14
N LEU A 444 7.57 -6.70 -13.23
CA LEU A 444 6.90 -7.70 -12.41
C LEU A 444 7.71 -7.97 -11.15
N ARG A 445 7.01 -8.18 -10.04
CA ARG A 445 7.57 -8.65 -8.78
C ARG A 445 7.27 -10.15 -8.64
N PRO A 446 8.29 -11.01 -8.53
CA PRO A 446 8.10 -12.42 -8.26
C PRO A 446 7.70 -12.61 -6.79
N ILE A 447 6.60 -13.31 -6.54
CA ILE A 447 6.18 -13.74 -5.20
C ILE A 447 6.12 -15.26 -5.21
N VAL A 448 6.84 -15.89 -4.27
CA VAL A 448 6.88 -17.34 -4.14
C VAL A 448 5.94 -17.78 -3.03
N LEU A 449 4.91 -18.55 -3.39
CA LEU A 449 4.04 -19.23 -2.45
C LEU A 449 4.68 -20.56 -2.04
N LEU A 450 5.37 -20.56 -0.91
CA LEU A 450 5.86 -21.78 -0.25
C LEU A 450 4.76 -22.45 0.58
N ASN A 451 4.90 -23.76 0.77
CA ASN A 451 4.08 -24.58 1.67
C ASN A 451 4.00 -23.97 3.07
N CYS A 452 2.82 -24.03 3.69
CA CYS A 452 2.59 -23.38 4.97
C CYS A 452 3.39 -24.03 6.11
N ILE A 453 3.65 -25.34 6.03
CA ILE A 453 4.52 -26.05 6.98
C ILE A 453 5.97 -25.58 6.87
N ARG A 454 6.51 -25.40 5.65
CA ARG A 454 7.85 -24.80 5.47
C ARG A 454 7.93 -23.43 6.13
N LYS A 455 6.92 -22.59 5.98
CA LYS A 455 6.87 -21.26 6.64
C LYS A 455 6.81 -21.36 8.16
N ALA A 456 6.15 -22.37 8.71
CA ALA A 456 6.16 -22.61 10.16
C ALA A 456 7.57 -22.99 10.63
N ILE A 457 8.27 -23.87 9.90
CA ILE A 457 9.68 -24.20 10.19
C ILE A 457 10.56 -22.93 10.07
N SER A 458 10.39 -22.11 9.04
CA SER A 458 11.11 -20.83 8.91
C SER A 458 10.86 -19.88 10.10
N LEU A 459 9.65 -19.85 10.66
CA LEU A 459 9.33 -19.07 11.87
C LEU A 459 9.99 -19.66 13.13
N LEU A 460 10.09 -20.98 13.23
CA LEU A 460 10.79 -21.67 14.30
C LEU A 460 12.29 -21.34 14.26
N VAL A 461 12.92 -21.50 13.09
CA VAL A 461 14.34 -21.19 12.89
C VAL A 461 14.59 -19.71 13.18
N LEU A 462 13.74 -18.82 12.67
CA LEU A 462 13.83 -17.39 12.98
C LEU A 462 13.78 -17.12 14.48
N GLN A 463 12.94 -17.83 15.24
CA GLN A 463 12.86 -17.66 16.69
C GLN A 463 14.15 -18.10 17.39
N ARG A 464 14.81 -19.17 16.94
CA ARG A 464 16.10 -19.63 17.50
C ARG A 464 17.24 -18.65 17.22
N ILE A 465 17.34 -18.15 15.99
CA ILE A 465 18.48 -17.32 15.58
C ILE A 465 18.32 -15.81 15.88
N SER A 466 17.09 -15.34 16.19
CA SER A 466 16.79 -13.90 16.23
C SER A 466 17.70 -13.09 17.16
N ALA A 467 18.08 -13.62 18.32
CA ALA A 467 18.94 -12.90 19.27
C ALA A 467 20.37 -12.78 18.75
N LYS A 468 20.93 -13.86 18.19
CA LYS A 468 22.27 -13.90 17.58
C LYS A 468 22.36 -12.98 16.37
N VAL A 469 21.32 -12.99 15.54
CA VAL A 469 21.21 -12.09 14.38
C VAL A 469 21.10 -10.62 14.82
N ASP A 470 20.32 -10.30 15.86
CA ASP A 470 20.21 -8.91 16.35
C ASP A 470 21.53 -8.38 16.92
N ALA A 471 22.33 -9.26 17.54
CA ALA A 471 23.68 -8.96 18.01
C ALA A 471 24.68 -8.79 16.84
N PHE A 472 24.53 -9.56 15.76
CA PHE A 472 25.34 -9.41 14.55
C PHE A 472 25.04 -8.11 13.81
N ILE A 473 23.78 -7.70 13.65
CA ILE A 473 23.40 -6.56 12.81
C ILE A 473 23.70 -5.21 13.47
N GLY A 474 24.45 -4.35 12.75
CA GLY A 474 24.82 -3.01 13.20
C GLY A 474 23.62 -2.11 13.61
N PRO A 475 23.81 -1.16 14.55
CA PRO A 475 22.72 -0.35 15.11
C PRO A 475 22.08 0.63 14.11
N TYR A 476 22.73 0.84 12.94
CA TYR A 476 22.27 1.69 11.85
C TYR A 476 21.19 1.07 10.96
N GLN A 477 21.07 -0.26 10.96
CA GLN A 477 20.06 -0.98 10.19
C GLN A 477 18.77 -1.11 11.00
N SER A 478 17.69 -0.57 10.44
CA SER A 478 16.35 -0.51 11.05
C SER A 478 15.31 -1.41 10.36
N GLY A 479 15.61 -1.93 9.15
CA GLY A 479 14.70 -2.81 8.42
C GLY A 479 14.55 -4.18 9.07
N PHE A 480 13.33 -4.72 9.06
CA PHE A 480 12.98 -6.06 9.55
C PHE A 480 13.40 -6.40 10.99
N ARG A 481 13.67 -5.40 11.83
CA ARG A 481 14.08 -5.57 13.22
C ARG A 481 12.96 -5.21 14.20
N PRO A 482 12.87 -5.90 15.35
CA PRO A 482 11.92 -5.56 16.39
C PRO A 482 12.20 -4.16 16.94
N CYS A 483 11.12 -3.43 17.27
CA CYS A 483 11.19 -2.08 17.84
C CYS A 483 11.93 -1.05 16.97
N ARG A 484 11.95 -1.24 15.65
CA ARG A 484 12.46 -0.31 14.64
C ARG A 484 11.38 -0.01 13.61
N SER A 485 11.34 1.21 13.11
CA SER A 485 10.33 1.73 12.20
C SER A 485 10.93 2.64 11.15
N THR A 486 10.19 2.90 10.07
CA THR A 486 10.59 3.90 9.07
C THR A 486 10.65 5.30 9.67
N ALA A 487 9.87 5.57 10.72
CA ALA A 487 9.88 6.84 11.43
C ALA A 487 11.22 7.12 12.13
N ASP A 488 11.93 6.10 12.62
CA ASP A 488 13.25 6.27 13.26
C ASP A 488 14.30 6.81 12.27
N ALA A 489 14.29 6.29 11.04
CA ALA A 489 15.19 6.74 9.98
C ALA A 489 14.80 8.16 9.50
N VAL A 490 13.51 8.46 9.31
CA VAL A 490 13.05 9.82 8.98
C VAL A 490 13.39 10.81 10.10
N TRP A 491 13.21 10.43 11.37
CA TRP A 491 13.60 11.23 12.53
C TRP A 491 15.08 11.60 12.51
N THR A 492 15.94 10.62 12.22
CA THR A 492 17.39 10.85 12.08
C THR A 492 17.70 11.92 11.05
N HIS A 493 17.10 11.83 9.86
CA HIS A 493 17.26 12.84 8.81
C HIS A 493 16.79 14.23 9.26
N LYS A 494 15.66 14.33 9.97
CA LYS A 494 15.12 15.62 10.48
C LYS A 494 16.06 16.29 11.47
N TRP A 495 16.74 15.52 12.32
CA TRP A 495 17.73 16.04 13.27
C TRP A 495 19.02 16.50 12.60
N LEU A 496 19.50 15.76 11.59
CA LEU A 496 20.62 16.21 10.76
C LEU A 496 20.29 17.53 10.06
N ILE A 497 19.11 17.63 9.44
CA ILE A 497 18.62 18.88 8.82
C ILE A 497 18.52 20.01 9.84
N ALA A 498 18.05 19.73 11.06
CA ALA A 498 17.96 20.73 12.12
C ALA A 498 19.33 21.31 12.47
N ARG A 499 20.40 20.50 12.47
CA ARG A 499 21.77 20.95 12.69
C ARG A 499 22.23 21.92 11.60
N ILE A 500 22.04 21.60 10.32
CA ILE A 500 22.34 22.50 9.19
C ILE A 500 21.51 23.78 9.18
N ARG A 501 20.26 23.71 9.65
CA ARG A 501 19.44 24.92 9.77
C ARG A 501 19.95 25.85 10.87
N THR A 502 20.70 25.32 11.83
CA THR A 502 21.29 26.05 12.97
C THR A 502 22.66 26.60 12.62
N TYR A 503 23.55 25.78 12.08
CA TYR A 503 24.94 26.11 11.75
C TYR A 503 25.19 26.16 10.24
N LYS A 504 26.19 26.91 9.77
CA LYS A 504 26.61 26.95 8.36
C LYS A 504 27.33 25.67 7.90
N GLU A 505 26.82 24.52 8.31
CA GLU A 505 27.29 23.20 7.89
C GLU A 505 26.57 22.76 6.60
N PHE A 506 27.17 21.79 5.91
CA PHE A 506 26.55 21.07 4.80
C PHE A 506 26.85 19.57 4.94
N PHE A 507 25.99 18.72 4.36
CA PHE A 507 26.27 17.30 4.17
C PHE A 507 25.63 16.82 2.88
N ILE A 508 26.15 15.72 2.35
CA ILE A 508 25.62 15.05 1.17
C ILE A 508 25.07 13.71 1.62
N ILE A 509 23.81 13.43 1.31
CA ILE A 509 23.22 12.11 1.52
C ILE A 509 23.36 11.34 0.21
N LEU A 510 24.12 10.26 0.24
CA LEU A 510 24.24 9.30 -0.87
C LEU A 510 23.36 8.08 -0.56
N GLY A 511 22.22 7.96 -1.24
CA GLY A 511 21.30 6.84 -1.12
C GLY A 511 21.59 5.79 -2.20
N ILE A 512 22.11 4.63 -1.81
CA ILE A 512 22.37 3.52 -2.73
C ILE A 512 21.11 2.64 -2.82
N ASP A 513 20.61 2.41 -4.04
CA ASP A 513 19.55 1.43 -4.35
C ASP A 513 20.18 0.17 -4.95
N LEU A 514 19.76 -1.00 -4.49
CA LEU A 514 20.24 -2.29 -4.98
C LEU A 514 19.27 -2.91 -5.98
N SER A 515 19.80 -3.37 -7.12
CA SER A 515 19.00 -4.03 -8.14
C SER A 515 18.65 -5.47 -7.75
N ARG A 516 17.36 -5.73 -7.48
CA ARG A 516 16.83 -7.09 -7.23
C ARG A 516 17.50 -7.79 -6.04
N ALA A 517 17.80 -7.05 -4.98
CA ALA A 517 18.68 -7.48 -3.89
C ALA A 517 18.35 -8.86 -3.26
N PHE A 518 17.06 -9.19 -3.05
CA PHE A 518 16.63 -10.49 -2.52
C PHE A 518 16.98 -11.69 -3.42
N ASP A 519 16.98 -11.46 -4.73
CA ASP A 519 17.04 -12.51 -5.74
C ASP A 519 18.49 -12.81 -6.14
N THR A 520 19.46 -11.98 -5.72
CA THR A 520 20.88 -12.09 -6.13
C THR A 520 21.80 -12.63 -5.04
N ILE A 521 21.28 -12.96 -3.86
CA ILE A 521 22.07 -13.47 -2.72
C ILE A 521 22.81 -14.74 -3.11
N ASP A 522 24.13 -14.76 -2.88
CA ASP A 522 24.91 -15.99 -2.92
C ASP A 522 24.65 -16.82 -1.65
N ARG A 523 23.99 -17.96 -1.81
CA ARG A 523 23.62 -18.82 -0.68
C ARG A 523 24.84 -19.43 0.01
N HIS A 524 25.95 -19.67 -0.70
CA HIS A 524 27.16 -20.23 -0.10
C HIS A 524 27.86 -19.21 0.79
N LYS A 525 28.11 -18.00 0.26
CA LYS A 525 28.68 -16.89 1.05
C LYS A 525 27.80 -16.51 2.23
N LEU A 526 26.47 -16.53 2.06
CA LEU A 526 25.55 -16.33 3.18
C LEU A 526 25.78 -17.36 4.29
N LEU A 527 25.94 -18.64 3.96
CA LEU A 527 26.24 -19.67 4.96
C LEU A 527 27.60 -19.47 5.63
N GLU A 528 28.64 -19.03 4.90
CA GLU A 528 29.93 -18.67 5.49
C GLU A 528 29.80 -17.55 6.53
N VAL A 529 29.06 -16.49 6.20
CA VAL A 529 28.79 -15.38 7.13
C VAL A 529 28.04 -15.89 8.36
N LEU A 530 27.00 -16.70 8.16
CA LEU A 530 26.20 -17.24 9.26
C LEU A 530 27.02 -18.14 10.19
N ARG A 531 27.93 -18.97 9.64
CA ARG A 531 28.84 -19.83 10.44
C ARG A 531 29.75 -19.03 11.37
N GLY A 532 29.99 -17.75 11.06
CA GLY A 532 30.78 -16.87 11.92
C GLY A 532 30.12 -16.51 13.25
N PHE A 533 28.80 -16.71 13.41
CA PHE A 533 28.08 -16.32 14.64
C PHE A 533 26.88 -17.18 15.03
N LEU A 534 26.47 -18.15 14.21
CA LEU A 534 25.43 -19.13 14.54
C LEU A 534 26.06 -20.48 14.92
N ASP A 535 25.34 -21.24 15.73
CA ASP A 535 25.78 -22.58 16.14
C ASP A 535 25.55 -23.57 15.00
N ASN A 536 26.24 -24.72 15.04
CA ASN A 536 26.13 -25.74 14.00
C ASN A 536 24.69 -26.18 13.73
N ASP A 537 23.88 -26.40 14.76
CA ASP A 537 22.47 -26.78 14.62
C ASP A 537 21.64 -25.72 13.87
N ASP A 538 21.82 -24.44 14.21
CA ASP A 538 21.15 -23.33 13.55
C ASP A 538 21.52 -23.25 12.07
N ILE A 539 22.81 -23.47 11.75
CA ILE A 539 23.30 -23.53 10.36
C ILE A 539 22.64 -24.67 9.60
N ARG A 540 22.56 -25.87 10.16
CA ARG A 540 21.91 -27.03 9.51
C ARG A 540 20.44 -26.75 9.20
N LEU A 541 19.73 -26.13 10.15
CA LEU A 541 18.33 -25.73 9.98
C LEU A 541 18.15 -24.69 8.87
N VAL A 542 19.02 -23.66 8.84
CA VAL A 542 18.99 -22.64 7.78
C VAL A 542 19.38 -23.24 6.42
N GLN A 543 20.37 -24.13 6.39
CA GLN A 543 20.84 -24.81 5.18
C GLN A 543 19.74 -25.69 4.56
N MET A 544 18.98 -26.41 5.38
CA MET A 544 17.78 -27.14 4.94
C MET A 544 16.75 -26.21 4.27
N LEU A 545 16.54 -24.99 4.80
CA LEU A 545 15.60 -24.01 4.25
C LEU A 545 16.15 -23.21 3.05
N LEU A 546 17.47 -23.15 2.86
CA LEU A 546 18.13 -22.51 1.71
C LEU A 546 18.42 -23.47 0.56
N ALA A 547 18.24 -24.78 0.78
CA ALA A 547 18.40 -25.79 -0.24
C ALA A 547 17.58 -25.49 -1.50
N THR A 548 18.03 -26.05 -2.63
CA THR A 548 17.42 -25.87 -3.95
C THR A 548 15.89 -25.98 -3.89
N THR A 549 15.22 -24.91 -4.31
CA THR A 549 13.76 -24.84 -4.36
C THR A 549 13.30 -24.85 -5.82
N THR A 550 12.43 -25.79 -6.17
CA THR A 550 11.75 -25.92 -7.46
C THR A 550 10.54 -25.00 -7.50
N LEU A 551 10.52 -24.10 -8.46
CA LEU A 551 9.44 -23.13 -8.66
C LEU A 551 8.57 -23.50 -9.85
N THR A 552 7.26 -23.50 -9.62
CA THR A 552 6.24 -23.71 -10.65
C THR A 552 5.58 -22.38 -10.98
N LEU A 553 5.70 -21.88 -12.22
CA LEU A 553 5.05 -20.63 -12.62
C LEU A 553 3.53 -20.80 -12.67
N ARG A 554 2.80 -19.90 -12.00
CA ARG A 554 1.33 -19.85 -12.05
C ARG A 554 0.85 -18.53 -12.63
N LEU A 555 0.20 -18.60 -13.79
CA LEU A 555 -0.42 -17.46 -14.46
C LEU A 555 -1.87 -17.79 -14.80
N TYR A 556 -2.78 -16.86 -14.53
CA TYR A 556 -4.20 -16.98 -14.86
C TYR A 556 -4.91 -18.22 -14.28
N GLY A 557 -4.41 -18.76 -13.16
CA GLY A 557 -5.00 -19.90 -12.47
C GLY A 557 -4.50 -21.28 -12.93
N SER A 558 -3.58 -21.35 -13.90
CA SER A 558 -2.97 -22.60 -14.35
C SER A 558 -1.50 -22.68 -13.91
N SER A 559 -1.08 -23.86 -13.44
CA SER A 559 0.32 -24.19 -13.17
C SER A 559 1.02 -24.60 -14.46
N HIS A 560 2.30 -24.25 -14.58
CA HIS A 560 3.10 -24.41 -15.79
C HIS A 560 4.51 -24.94 -15.48
N GLU A 561 5.41 -24.84 -16.47
CA GLU A 561 6.81 -25.27 -16.42
C GLU A 561 7.51 -24.94 -15.09
N THR A 562 8.30 -25.93 -14.62
CA THR A 562 9.06 -25.86 -13.38
C THR A 562 10.53 -25.53 -13.66
N PHE A 563 11.18 -24.86 -12.71
CA PHE A 563 12.62 -24.64 -12.74
C PHE A 563 13.20 -24.57 -11.33
N ALA A 564 14.45 -25.01 -11.18
CA ALA A 564 15.17 -24.97 -9.91
C ALA A 564 15.85 -23.61 -9.68
N THR A 565 16.03 -23.25 -8.41
CA THR A 565 16.68 -22.00 -7.98
C THR A 565 17.94 -22.28 -7.15
N ASN A 566 19.05 -21.63 -7.47
CA ASN A 566 20.31 -21.75 -6.73
C ASN A 566 20.80 -20.44 -6.10
N VAL A 567 20.23 -19.29 -6.47
CA VAL A 567 20.53 -17.97 -5.87
C VAL A 567 19.31 -17.35 -5.22
N GLY A 568 19.55 -16.33 -4.40
CA GLY A 568 18.52 -15.55 -3.74
C GLY A 568 17.80 -16.31 -2.63
N THR A 569 16.87 -15.60 -1.99
CA THR A 569 15.96 -16.17 -0.99
C THR A 569 14.50 -15.99 -1.46
N PRO A 570 13.60 -16.96 -1.21
CA PRO A 570 12.22 -16.86 -1.71
C PRO A 570 11.48 -15.62 -1.17
N GLN A 571 10.95 -14.78 -2.06
CA GLN A 571 10.11 -13.64 -1.68
C GLN A 571 8.74 -14.13 -1.18
N GLY A 572 8.48 -13.97 0.11
CA GLY A 572 7.24 -14.42 0.75
C GLY A 572 7.45 -15.31 1.97
N ASP A 573 8.69 -15.71 2.25
CA ASP A 573 9.08 -16.32 3.52
C ASP A 573 9.41 -15.25 4.58
N SER A 574 9.21 -15.58 5.85
CA SER A 574 9.51 -14.69 6.99
C SER A 574 11.00 -14.67 7.35
N LEU A 575 11.75 -15.72 7.00
CA LEU A 575 13.19 -15.82 7.24
C LEU A 575 14.01 -15.04 6.19
N SER A 576 13.57 -15.02 4.92
CA SER A 576 14.27 -14.35 3.81
C SER A 576 14.68 -12.88 4.09
N PRO A 577 13.81 -12.00 4.63
CA PRO A 577 14.18 -10.62 4.99
C PRO A 577 15.33 -10.51 5.97
N VAL A 578 15.39 -11.43 6.94
CA VAL A 578 16.41 -11.42 7.99
C VAL A 578 17.76 -11.90 7.43
N LEU A 579 17.74 -12.97 6.63
CA LEU A 579 18.93 -13.46 5.95
C LEU A 579 19.53 -12.44 4.98
N PHE A 580 18.68 -11.73 4.23
CA PHE A 580 19.14 -10.65 3.36
C PHE A 580 19.83 -9.53 4.15
N VAL A 581 19.27 -9.12 5.29
CA VAL A 581 19.90 -8.08 6.11
C VAL A 581 21.24 -8.52 6.68
N VAL A 582 21.39 -9.78 7.10
CA VAL A 582 22.68 -10.35 7.54
C VAL A 582 23.70 -10.32 6.40
N TYR A 583 23.28 -10.71 5.19
CA TYR A 583 24.13 -10.69 4.00
C TYR A 583 24.59 -9.27 3.65
N LEU A 584 23.66 -8.31 3.66
CA LEU A 584 23.96 -6.91 3.39
C LEU A 584 24.86 -6.31 4.48
N GLU A 585 24.67 -6.67 5.75
CA GLU A 585 25.53 -6.24 6.86
C GLU A 585 26.99 -6.67 6.64
N ALA A 586 27.23 -7.93 6.22
CA ALA A 586 28.58 -8.40 5.91
C ALA A 586 29.19 -7.63 4.72
N ALA A 587 28.42 -7.45 3.65
CA ALA A 587 28.86 -6.68 2.49
C ALA A 587 29.19 -5.21 2.84
N LEU A 588 28.39 -4.57 3.70
CA LEU A 588 28.63 -3.20 4.16
C LEU A 588 29.87 -3.09 5.06
N ARG A 589 30.21 -4.13 5.83
CA ARG A 589 31.46 -4.18 6.60
C ARG A 589 32.68 -4.24 5.70
N ASP A 590 32.63 -5.01 4.62
CA ASP A 590 33.71 -5.05 3.63
C ASP A 590 33.85 -3.70 2.91
N VAL A 591 32.73 -3.05 2.57
CA VAL A 591 32.75 -1.67 2.03
C VAL A 591 33.42 -0.72 3.00
N ALA A 592 33.08 -0.81 4.29
CA ALA A 592 33.69 0.02 5.33
C ALA A 592 35.20 -0.27 5.48
N ALA A 593 35.61 -1.54 5.44
CA ALA A 593 37.01 -1.94 5.49
C ALA A 593 37.81 -1.41 4.29
N ALA A 594 37.23 -1.46 3.07
CA ALA A 594 37.85 -0.93 1.86
C ALA A 594 38.00 0.61 1.87
N LEU A 595 37.14 1.31 2.62
CA LEU A 595 37.22 2.76 2.81
C LEU A 595 38.23 3.15 3.90
N GLY A 596 38.63 2.22 4.78
CA GLY A 596 39.65 2.41 5.81
C GLY A 596 39.11 2.94 7.15
N PRO A 597 39.92 2.90 8.23
CA PRO A 597 39.50 3.24 9.59
C PRO A 597 39.13 4.73 9.80
N GLU A 598 39.61 5.63 8.94
CA GLU A 598 39.18 7.05 8.94
C GLU A 598 37.73 7.22 8.49
N ALA A 599 37.21 6.26 7.70
CA ALA A 599 35.82 6.20 7.34
C ALA A 599 35.03 5.55 8.49
N ALA A 600 34.60 6.37 9.45
CA ALA A 600 33.51 6.02 10.37
C ALA A 600 32.16 5.86 9.62
N LEU A 601 32.18 5.25 8.43
CA LEU A 601 31.12 5.16 7.44
C LEU A 601 29.87 4.55 8.03
N LEU A 602 30.00 3.37 8.65
CA LEU A 602 28.89 2.67 9.29
C LEU A 602 28.27 3.48 10.44
N THR A 603 29.06 4.36 11.07
CA THR A 603 28.53 5.27 12.10
C THR A 603 27.72 6.43 11.52
N LYS A 604 27.90 6.71 10.23
CA LYS A 604 27.18 7.73 9.45
C LYS A 604 26.18 7.12 8.46
N THR A 605 25.94 5.81 8.52
CA THR A 605 24.94 5.12 7.71
C THR A 605 23.56 5.14 8.39
N ILE A 606 22.52 5.25 7.57
CA ILE A 606 21.11 5.06 7.93
C ILE A 606 20.56 4.03 6.96
N ALA A 607 20.25 2.82 7.44
CA ALA A 607 19.77 1.74 6.57
C ALA A 607 18.36 1.27 6.99
N TYR A 608 17.52 1.00 6.01
CA TYR A 608 16.24 0.33 6.18
C TYR A 608 16.07 -0.72 5.09
N ALA A 609 16.35 -1.98 5.45
CA ALA A 609 16.43 -3.08 4.49
C ALA A 609 17.47 -2.78 3.41
N ASP A 610 17.08 -2.76 2.14
CA ASP A 610 17.93 -2.44 0.99
C ASP A 610 18.22 -0.94 0.83
N ASP A 611 17.31 -0.06 1.27
CA ASP A 611 17.51 1.39 1.23
C ASP A 611 18.62 1.80 2.21
N THR A 612 19.79 2.18 1.68
CA THR A 612 20.97 2.55 2.47
C THR A 612 21.44 3.97 2.14
N ASP A 613 21.29 4.87 3.11
CA ASP A 613 21.75 6.26 3.02
C ASP A 613 23.08 6.45 3.77
N PHE A 614 24.09 6.99 3.08
CA PHE A 614 25.37 7.39 3.66
C PHE A 614 25.41 8.91 3.84
N VAL A 615 25.63 9.35 5.09
CA VAL A 615 25.78 10.78 5.41
C VAL A 615 27.24 11.19 5.23
N CYS A 616 27.54 11.85 4.12
CA CYS A 616 28.87 12.27 3.72
C CYS A 616 29.14 13.72 4.19
N PRO A 617 30.27 14.00 4.86
CA PRO A 617 30.62 15.34 5.30
C PRO A 617 31.02 16.28 4.15
N ASP A 618 31.56 15.74 3.06
CA ASP A 618 32.05 16.47 1.90
C ASP A 618 31.91 15.64 0.61
N ALA A 619 32.26 16.26 -0.52
CA ALA A 619 32.22 15.62 -1.84
C ALA A 619 33.26 14.50 -1.98
N ASN A 620 34.44 14.64 -1.38
CA ASN A 620 35.50 13.63 -1.46
C ASN A 620 35.04 12.31 -0.83
N ALA A 621 34.39 12.35 0.34
CA ALA A 621 33.83 11.19 0.99
C ALA A 621 32.75 10.51 0.13
N MET A 622 31.88 11.29 -0.54
CA MET A 622 30.88 10.76 -1.46
C MET A 622 31.51 10.09 -2.68
N GLU A 623 32.52 10.72 -3.29
CA GLU A 623 33.24 10.19 -4.45
C GLU A 623 34.00 8.90 -4.10
N GLU A 624 34.66 8.87 -2.94
CA GLU A 624 35.30 7.68 -2.37
C GLU A 624 34.32 6.50 -2.27
N ILE A 625 33.14 6.72 -1.67
CA ILE A 625 32.11 5.69 -1.52
C ILE A 625 31.59 5.26 -2.90
N THR A 626 31.31 6.22 -3.78
CA THR A 626 30.78 5.95 -5.14
C THR A 626 31.78 5.14 -5.98
N ARG A 627 33.09 5.33 -5.75
CA ARG A 627 34.15 4.62 -6.44
C ARG A 627 34.40 3.22 -5.86
N LYS A 628 34.46 3.09 -4.53
CA LYS A 628 34.88 1.83 -3.86
C LYS A 628 33.71 0.90 -3.53
N ALA A 629 32.50 1.41 -3.24
CA ALA A 629 31.39 0.56 -2.82
C ALA A 629 30.86 -0.36 -3.93
N PRO A 630 30.63 0.10 -5.19
CA PRO A 630 30.12 -0.78 -6.25
C PRO A 630 30.99 -2.03 -6.54
N PRO A 631 32.33 -1.95 -6.68
CA PRO A 631 33.13 -3.16 -6.94
C PRO A 631 33.13 -4.12 -5.76
N VAL A 632 33.12 -3.62 -4.51
CA VAL A 632 33.03 -4.47 -3.32
C VAL A 632 31.66 -5.16 -3.25
N LEU A 633 30.57 -4.41 -3.42
CA LEU A 633 29.21 -4.97 -3.44
C LEU A 633 29.01 -5.99 -4.56
N ALA A 634 29.66 -5.79 -5.72
CA ALA A 634 29.64 -6.74 -6.82
C ALA A 634 30.30 -8.08 -6.46
N GLN A 635 31.34 -8.10 -5.63
CA GLN A 635 31.92 -9.34 -5.09
C GLN A 635 30.91 -10.12 -4.25
N TRP A 636 29.97 -9.43 -3.60
CA TRP A 636 28.85 -10.00 -2.87
C TRP A 636 27.63 -10.26 -3.76
N SER A 637 27.75 -10.24 -5.09
CA SER A 637 26.61 -10.41 -6.01
C SER A 637 25.49 -9.37 -5.79
N LEU A 638 25.83 -8.20 -5.23
CA LEU A 638 24.92 -7.07 -5.04
C LEU A 638 25.23 -6.00 -6.08
N THR A 639 24.32 -5.79 -7.03
CA THR A 639 24.50 -4.78 -8.08
C THR A 639 23.84 -3.46 -7.68
N VAL A 640 24.64 -2.39 -7.62
CA VAL A 640 24.15 -1.02 -7.41
C VAL A 640 23.34 -0.56 -8.62
N ASN A 641 22.17 0.03 -8.38
CA ASN A 641 21.35 0.65 -9.40
C ASN A 641 21.73 2.13 -9.56
N HIS A 642 22.57 2.45 -10.55
CA HIS A 642 23.02 3.82 -10.78
C HIS A 642 21.88 4.78 -11.12
N ASP A 643 20.86 4.34 -11.88
CA ASP A 643 19.72 5.18 -12.30
C ASP A 643 18.82 5.60 -11.12
N LYS A 644 18.84 4.82 -10.05
CA LYS A 644 18.03 5.08 -8.85
C LYS A 644 18.85 5.53 -7.64
N THR A 645 20.17 5.52 -7.76
CA THR A 645 21.03 6.04 -6.69
C THR A 645 20.73 7.53 -6.54
N GLU A 646 20.36 7.95 -5.33
CA GLU A 646 19.95 9.32 -5.05
C GLU A 646 21.10 10.09 -4.40
N ILE A 647 21.44 11.25 -4.94
CA ILE A 647 22.37 12.19 -4.32
C ILE A 647 21.55 13.39 -3.85
N THR A 648 21.57 13.66 -2.55
CA THR A 648 20.89 14.81 -1.96
C THR A 648 21.89 15.72 -1.28
N HIS A 649 22.10 16.91 -1.85
CA HIS A 649 22.82 17.97 -1.18
C HIS A 649 21.92 18.62 -0.12
N VAL A 650 22.32 18.52 1.14
CA VAL A 650 21.62 19.19 2.24
C VAL A 650 22.47 20.37 2.65
N CYS A 651 22.03 21.56 2.26
CA CYS A 651 22.62 22.83 2.64
C CYS A 651 21.50 23.87 2.84
N ARG A 652 21.78 24.91 3.62
CA ARG A 652 20.94 26.10 3.66
C ARG A 652 21.50 27.10 2.66
N ALA A 653 20.94 27.12 1.45
CA ALA A 653 21.31 28.10 0.42
C ALA A 653 20.17 29.08 0.16
N SER A 654 20.52 30.34 -0.13
CA SER A 654 19.55 31.36 -0.52
C SER A 654 18.99 31.06 -1.93
N PRO A 655 17.77 31.52 -2.27
CA PRO A 655 17.20 31.31 -3.61
C PRO A 655 18.10 31.79 -4.78
N ARG A 656 19.00 32.75 -4.52
CA ARG A 656 19.98 33.25 -5.51
C ARG A 656 21.16 32.29 -5.69
N GLU A 657 21.65 31.68 -4.63
CA GLU A 657 22.76 30.69 -4.66
C GLU A 657 22.29 29.34 -5.26
N LEU A 658 21.02 29.00 -5.05
CA LEU A 658 20.33 27.86 -5.67
C LEU A 658 20.22 27.95 -7.20
N ALA A 659 20.21 29.16 -7.76
CA ALA A 659 20.09 29.37 -9.19
C ALA A 659 21.42 29.18 -9.94
N SER A 660 22.56 29.32 -9.25
CA SER A 660 23.91 29.12 -9.80
C SER A 660 24.46 27.71 -9.62
N GLN A 661 23.76 26.83 -8.88
CA GLN A 661 24.12 25.43 -8.70
C GLN A 661 22.91 24.53 -9.07
N PRO A 662 22.93 23.85 -10.23
CA PRO A 662 21.78 23.06 -10.72
C PRO A 662 21.39 21.87 -9.83
N HIS A 663 22.15 21.55 -8.79
CA HIS A 663 21.92 20.43 -7.85
C HIS A 663 21.58 20.87 -6.40
N ALA A 664 21.51 22.17 -6.11
CA ALA A 664 21.43 22.68 -4.73
C ALA A 664 20.01 22.82 -4.14
N ASN A 665 18.97 22.33 -4.82
CA ASN A 665 17.57 22.64 -4.48
C ASN A 665 16.74 21.47 -3.92
N ASP A 666 17.36 20.32 -3.62
CA ASP A 666 16.61 19.07 -3.50
C ASP A 666 16.06 18.72 -2.10
N LEU A 667 16.39 19.46 -1.03
CA LEU A 667 15.92 19.09 0.31
C LEU A 667 14.38 19.07 0.43
N TYR A 668 13.69 19.98 -0.27
CA TYR A 668 12.23 20.12 -0.21
C TYR A 668 11.50 19.03 -1.02
N SER A 669 12.15 18.45 -2.03
CA SER A 669 11.66 17.38 -2.90
C SER A 669 12.10 15.98 -2.44
N THR A 670 13.14 15.89 -1.61
CA THR A 670 13.72 14.61 -1.17
C THR A 670 12.74 13.82 -0.33
N LYS A 671 12.52 12.56 -0.74
CA LYS A 671 11.60 11.63 -0.12
C LYS A 671 12.37 10.46 0.46
N LYS A 672 12.30 10.25 1.78
CA LYS A 672 12.89 9.09 2.47
C LYS A 672 11.80 8.22 3.09
N LEU A 673 11.81 6.92 2.77
CA LEU A 673 10.89 5.91 3.30
C LEU A 673 9.40 6.30 3.26
N GLY A 674 9.02 6.97 2.18
CA GLY A 674 7.64 7.42 1.96
C GLY A 674 7.35 8.85 2.42
N SER A 675 8.24 9.52 3.17
CA SER A 675 8.05 10.86 3.73
C SER A 675 8.96 11.91 3.11
N LEU A 676 8.43 13.10 2.82
CA LEU A 676 9.25 14.23 2.41
C LEU A 676 10.01 14.82 3.60
N LEU A 677 11.25 15.25 3.36
CA LEU A 677 12.10 15.85 4.38
C LEU A 677 11.68 17.29 4.73
N ASP A 678 10.87 17.94 3.89
CA ASP A 678 10.12 19.15 4.27
C ASP A 678 8.75 18.81 4.86
N ASP A 679 8.46 19.33 6.06
CA ASP A 679 7.23 19.01 6.79
C ASP A 679 5.98 19.57 6.12
N ALA A 680 6.06 20.76 5.52
CA ALA A 680 4.92 21.40 4.87
C ALA A 680 4.56 20.68 3.57
N ALA A 681 5.57 20.31 2.78
CA ALA A 681 5.43 19.53 1.58
C ALA A 681 4.93 18.11 1.88
N ASP A 682 5.46 17.44 2.92
CA ASP A 682 4.97 16.12 3.35
C ASP A 682 3.50 16.20 3.74
N MET A 683 3.12 17.15 4.62
CA MET A 683 1.73 17.37 5.03
C MET A 683 0.82 17.58 3.80
N LYS A 684 1.23 18.40 2.83
CA LYS A 684 0.45 18.64 1.60
C LYS A 684 0.32 17.37 0.77
N GLY A 685 1.41 16.60 0.62
CA GLY A 685 1.43 15.30 -0.04
C GLY A 685 0.48 14.30 0.63
N ARG A 686 0.48 14.22 1.96
CA ARG A 686 -0.45 13.39 2.75
C ARG A 686 -1.89 13.78 2.54
N LYS A 687 -2.21 15.08 2.55
CA LYS A 687 -3.57 15.56 2.23
C LYS A 687 -4.02 15.07 0.86
N HIS A 688 -3.16 15.13 -0.15
CA HIS A 688 -3.48 14.61 -1.49
C HIS A 688 -3.71 13.09 -1.51
N LEU A 689 -2.82 12.32 -0.88
CA LEU A 689 -2.96 10.86 -0.78
C LEU A 689 -4.22 10.46 -0.01
N ALA A 690 -4.52 11.16 1.09
CA ALA A 690 -5.72 10.96 1.88
C ALA A 690 -6.99 11.30 1.10
N THR A 691 -6.99 12.39 0.31
CA THR A 691 -8.11 12.69 -0.60
C THR A 691 -8.33 11.57 -1.61
N ARG A 692 -7.27 11.01 -2.20
CA ARG A 692 -7.39 9.85 -3.11
C ARG A 692 -7.98 8.63 -2.41
N ALA A 693 -7.51 8.32 -1.19
CA ALA A 693 -8.05 7.24 -0.37
C ALA A 693 -9.53 7.47 -0.02
N PHE A 694 -9.89 8.71 0.34
CA PHE A 694 -11.26 9.11 0.63
C PHE A 694 -12.15 8.97 -0.61
N HIS A 695 -11.71 9.43 -1.77
CA HIS A 695 -12.48 9.36 -3.02
C HIS A 695 -12.65 7.92 -3.54
N ALA A 696 -11.69 7.03 -3.28
CA ALA A 696 -11.84 5.60 -3.61
C ALA A 696 -13.08 4.96 -2.96
N MET A 697 -13.58 5.55 -1.87
CA MET A 697 -14.75 5.09 -1.12
C MET A 697 -15.96 5.99 -1.30
N TRP A 698 -15.96 6.91 -2.27
CA TRP A 698 -17.01 7.92 -2.45
C TRP A 698 -18.42 7.31 -2.53
N LYS A 699 -18.56 6.16 -3.19
CA LYS A 699 -19.84 5.42 -3.30
C LYS A 699 -20.39 4.94 -1.95
N ILE A 700 -19.52 4.66 -0.98
CA ILE A 700 -19.89 4.27 0.39
C ILE A 700 -20.36 5.52 1.15
N TRP A 701 -19.63 6.64 1.04
CA TRP A 701 -19.96 7.89 1.74
C TRP A 701 -21.30 8.49 1.29
N LEU A 702 -21.67 8.31 0.02
CA LEU A 702 -22.94 8.77 -0.55
C LEU A 702 -24.16 7.95 -0.08
N ARG A 703 -23.97 6.69 0.32
CA ARG A 703 -25.06 5.75 0.65
C ARG A 703 -25.43 5.78 2.13
N ARG A 704 -25.80 6.97 2.61
CA ARG A 704 -26.07 7.22 4.05
C ARG A 704 -27.33 6.53 4.57
N ASP A 705 -28.27 6.27 3.68
CA ASP A 705 -29.52 5.54 3.91
C ASP A 705 -29.31 4.01 3.93
N LYS A 706 -28.11 3.56 3.56
CA LYS A 706 -27.76 2.16 3.47
C LYS A 706 -26.70 1.79 4.50
N ILE A 707 -25.72 2.64 4.78
CA ILE A 707 -24.60 2.33 5.67
C ILE A 707 -24.68 3.21 6.92
N LYS A 708 -24.65 2.56 8.09
CA LYS A 708 -24.67 3.24 9.40
C LYS A 708 -23.53 4.26 9.51
N GLU A 709 -23.79 5.33 10.25
CA GLU A 709 -22.80 6.39 10.45
C GLU A 709 -21.53 5.88 11.16
N ALA A 710 -21.70 5.11 12.24
CA ALA A 710 -20.60 4.49 12.98
C ALA A 710 -19.68 3.69 12.04
N THR A 711 -20.23 2.84 11.18
CA THR A 711 -19.48 2.09 10.16
C THR A 711 -18.68 2.99 9.23
N ARG A 712 -19.27 4.11 8.77
CA ARG A 712 -18.58 5.06 7.88
C ARG A 712 -17.42 5.77 8.59
N VAL A 713 -17.60 6.14 9.86
CA VAL A 713 -16.55 6.73 10.71
C VAL A 713 -15.41 5.74 10.94
N ARG A 714 -15.73 4.49 11.27
CA ARG A 714 -14.75 3.41 11.45
C ARG A 714 -13.93 3.16 10.18
N LEU A 715 -14.60 3.09 9.03
CA LEU A 715 -13.94 2.99 7.73
C LEU A 715 -13.01 4.18 7.47
N TYR A 716 -13.43 5.41 7.77
CA TYR A 716 -12.57 6.60 7.62
C TYR A 716 -11.31 6.50 8.49
N ASN A 717 -11.48 6.12 9.77
CA ASN A 717 -10.39 5.95 10.72
C ASN A 717 -9.41 4.83 10.33
N CYS A 718 -9.89 3.79 9.64
CA CYS A 718 -9.06 2.68 9.18
C CYS A 718 -8.37 2.92 7.82
N LEU A 719 -8.99 3.69 6.92
CA LEU A 719 -8.60 3.75 5.50
C LEU A 719 -7.99 5.07 5.07
N VAL A 720 -8.43 6.18 5.66
CA VAL A 720 -8.09 7.52 5.22
C VAL A 720 -7.16 8.19 6.23
N ARG A 721 -7.53 8.16 7.52
CA ARG A 721 -6.75 8.78 8.59
C ARG A 721 -5.30 8.26 8.64
N PRO A 722 -5.00 6.95 8.55
CA PRO A 722 -3.62 6.47 8.63
C PRO A 722 -2.75 6.93 7.44
N VAL A 723 -3.35 7.14 6.27
CA VAL A 723 -2.66 7.71 5.10
C VAL A 723 -2.33 9.18 5.35
N LEU A 724 -3.25 9.92 5.99
CA LEU A 724 -3.06 11.32 6.35
C LEU A 724 -2.00 11.51 7.45
N THR A 725 -1.91 10.57 8.39
CA THR A 725 -1.06 10.67 9.59
C THR A 725 0.23 9.86 9.53
N TYR A 726 0.56 9.24 8.40
CA TYR A 726 1.79 8.46 8.23
C TYR A 726 3.04 9.30 8.56
N ASN A 727 3.87 8.82 9.50
CA ASN A 727 5.07 9.49 10.04
C ASN A 727 4.84 10.91 10.60
N CYS A 728 3.61 11.28 10.95
CA CYS A 728 3.31 12.63 11.44
C CYS A 728 4.02 13.01 12.75
N GLY A 729 4.43 12.01 13.56
CA GLY A 729 5.27 12.23 14.74
C GLY A 729 6.66 12.83 14.43
N THR A 730 7.10 12.84 13.17
CA THR A 730 8.36 13.46 12.75
C THR A 730 8.22 14.93 12.35
N TRP A 731 6.99 15.47 12.27
CA TRP A 731 6.75 16.82 11.76
C TRP A 731 6.98 17.91 12.80
N ALA A 732 7.59 19.02 12.37
CA ALA A 732 7.70 20.30 13.07
C ALA A 732 6.84 21.38 12.39
N LEU A 733 5.52 21.15 12.33
CA LEU A 733 4.57 22.08 11.71
C LEU A 733 4.39 23.39 12.49
N THR A 734 4.11 24.47 11.78
CA THR A 734 3.70 25.76 12.37
C THR A 734 2.24 25.71 12.83
N PRO A 735 1.80 26.61 13.74
CA PRO A 735 0.39 26.69 14.16
C PRO A 735 -0.58 26.78 12.98
N THR A 736 -0.31 27.67 12.01
CA THR A 736 -1.15 27.82 10.81
C THR A 736 -1.25 26.54 9.97
N GLN A 737 -0.16 25.76 9.89
CA GLN A 737 -0.17 24.47 9.18
C GLN A 737 -1.01 23.42 9.93
N LEU A 738 -0.96 23.42 11.26
CA LEU A 738 -1.77 22.55 12.11
C LEU A 738 -3.26 22.93 12.01
N ASP A 739 -3.61 24.21 12.01
CA ASP A 739 -4.99 24.68 11.81
C ASP A 739 -5.52 24.29 10.42
N SER A 740 -4.65 24.37 9.41
CA SER A 740 -4.96 23.90 8.05
C SER A 740 -5.17 22.39 8.00
N LEU A 741 -4.45 21.61 8.81
CA LEU A 741 -4.59 20.16 8.92
C LEU A 741 -5.92 19.79 9.61
N ASP A 742 -6.26 20.46 10.70
CA ASP A 742 -7.53 20.28 11.41
C ASP A 742 -8.71 20.69 10.54
N SER A 743 -8.61 21.81 9.83
CA SER A 743 -9.64 22.26 8.89
C SER A 743 -9.87 21.25 7.77
N PHE A 744 -8.80 20.64 7.26
CA PHE A 744 -8.89 19.56 6.27
C PHE A 744 -9.55 18.29 6.85
N HIS A 745 -9.16 17.88 8.05
CA HIS A 745 -9.76 16.73 8.74
C HIS A 745 -11.26 16.93 8.96
N ARG A 746 -11.65 18.06 9.57
CA ARG A 746 -13.05 18.41 9.82
C ARG A 746 -13.85 18.50 8.52
N HIS A 747 -13.26 18.97 7.43
CA HIS A 747 -13.94 19.00 6.13
C HIS A 747 -14.29 17.59 5.65
N GLN A 748 -13.35 16.64 5.74
CA GLN A 748 -13.62 15.24 5.37
C GLN A 748 -14.67 14.60 6.29
N LEU A 749 -14.61 14.84 7.61
CA LEU A 749 -15.63 14.35 8.55
C LEU A 749 -17.02 14.93 8.24
N ARG A 750 -17.12 16.23 7.91
CA ARG A 750 -18.41 16.83 7.52
C ARG A 750 -18.97 16.23 6.23
N LEU A 751 -18.11 15.96 5.23
CA LEU A 751 -18.51 15.27 4.00
C LEU A 751 -18.99 13.84 4.27
N LEU A 752 -18.26 13.14 5.14
CA LEU A 752 -18.59 11.79 5.59
C LEU A 752 -19.98 11.77 6.22
N LEU A 753 -20.23 12.61 7.24
CA LEU A 753 -21.51 12.69 7.95
C LEU A 753 -22.64 13.27 7.09
N GLY A 754 -22.30 14.15 6.15
CA GLY A 754 -23.27 14.80 5.30
C GLY A 754 -23.83 16.10 5.78
N ILE A 755 -23.13 16.72 6.71
CA ILE A 755 -23.46 18.03 7.24
C ILE A 755 -23.25 19.04 6.12
N LYS A 756 -24.34 19.69 5.70
CA LYS A 756 -24.36 20.74 4.70
C LYS A 756 -25.05 21.96 5.29
N TYR A 757 -24.65 23.14 4.85
CA TYR A 757 -25.36 24.37 5.14
C TYR A 757 -26.87 24.23 4.79
N PRO A 758 -27.81 24.72 5.63
CA PRO A 758 -27.62 25.56 6.82
C PRO A 758 -27.36 24.81 8.13
N HIS A 759 -27.28 23.48 8.12
CA HIS A 759 -27.04 22.70 9.34
C HIS A 759 -25.61 22.91 9.84
N TYR A 760 -25.49 23.52 11.03
CA TYR A 760 -24.22 23.80 11.68
C TYR A 760 -23.96 22.78 12.80
N LEU A 761 -22.73 22.30 12.88
CA LEU A 761 -22.23 21.49 14.00
C LEU A 761 -20.89 22.08 14.42
N SER A 762 -20.75 22.37 15.72
CA SER A 762 -19.50 22.86 16.29
C SER A 762 -18.36 21.88 16.05
N SER A 763 -17.12 22.35 16.07
CA SER A 763 -15.94 21.49 15.89
C SER A 763 -15.85 20.42 16.99
N SER A 764 -16.09 20.80 18.24
CA SER A 764 -16.12 19.88 19.39
C SER A 764 -17.19 18.79 19.24
N ALA A 765 -18.42 19.16 18.89
CA ALA A 765 -19.50 18.20 18.67
C ALA A 765 -19.27 17.31 17.45
N LEU A 766 -18.62 17.82 16.40
CA LEU A 766 -18.22 17.02 15.23
C LEU A 766 -17.21 15.93 15.62
N TYR A 767 -16.20 16.29 16.41
CA TYR A 767 -15.18 15.38 16.87
C TYR A 767 -15.75 14.33 17.83
N ALA A 768 -16.56 14.74 18.81
CA ALA A 768 -17.26 13.83 19.71
C ALA A 768 -18.15 12.82 18.97
N ARG A 769 -18.91 13.27 17.96
CA ARG A 769 -19.79 12.41 17.15
C ARG A 769 -19.03 11.38 16.30
N CYS A 770 -17.80 11.72 15.90
CA CYS A 770 -16.96 10.83 15.09
C CYS A 770 -15.95 10.02 15.91
N ASP A 771 -16.02 10.06 17.25
CA ASP A 771 -15.00 9.46 18.13
C ASP A 771 -13.58 9.81 17.65
N ALA A 772 -13.38 11.10 17.39
CA ALA A 772 -12.18 11.64 16.78
C ALA A 772 -11.67 12.84 17.58
N GLU A 773 -10.42 13.20 17.38
CA GLU A 773 -9.78 14.38 17.98
C GLU A 773 -9.17 15.27 16.89
N PRO A 774 -8.86 16.54 17.20
CA PRO A 774 -8.03 17.38 16.33
C PRO A 774 -6.72 16.67 15.95
N LEU A 775 -6.35 16.74 14.66
CA LEU A 775 -5.09 16.15 14.22
C LEU A 775 -3.90 16.90 14.80
N SER A 776 -4.04 18.18 15.13
CA SER A 776 -3.06 18.94 15.90
C SER A 776 -2.67 18.26 17.22
N SER A 777 -3.65 17.81 18.00
CA SER A 777 -3.44 17.08 19.26
C SER A 777 -2.89 15.67 18.99
N TYR A 778 -3.41 14.99 17.98
CA TYR A 778 -2.90 13.67 17.58
C TYR A 778 -1.42 13.72 17.17
N VAL A 779 -1.02 14.70 16.33
CA VAL A 779 0.37 14.90 15.89
C VAL A 779 1.28 15.16 17.08
N LEU A 780 0.86 15.99 18.04
CA LEU A 780 1.61 16.25 19.27
C LEU A 780 1.84 14.95 20.06
N ARG A 781 0.77 14.18 20.32
CA ARG A 781 0.88 12.90 21.03
C ARG A 781 1.76 11.89 20.30
N GLN A 782 1.65 11.80 18.97
CA GLN A 782 2.50 10.90 18.16
C GLN A 782 3.98 11.34 18.17
N ARG A 783 4.27 12.64 18.14
CA ARG A 783 5.64 13.17 18.23
C ARG A 783 6.30 12.77 19.54
N TRP A 784 5.61 12.97 20.66
CA TRP A 784 6.12 12.65 22.00
C TRP A 784 6.20 11.14 22.27
N SER A 785 5.25 10.37 21.74
CA SER A 785 5.32 8.90 21.76
C SER A 785 6.55 8.38 21.01
N LEU A 786 6.79 8.90 19.79
CA LEU A 786 7.97 8.55 18.99
C LEU A 786 9.27 8.99 19.66
N PHE A 787 9.30 10.20 20.23
CA PHE A 787 10.48 10.71 20.93
C PHE A 787 10.89 9.81 22.09
N GLY A 788 9.95 9.46 22.98
CA GLY A 788 10.22 8.53 24.07
C GLY A 788 10.61 7.14 23.60
N HIS A 789 9.99 6.65 22.51
CA HIS A 789 10.39 5.38 21.89
C HIS A 789 11.86 5.40 21.49
N ILE A 790 12.32 6.45 20.82
CA ILE A 790 13.72 6.62 20.38
C ILE A 790 14.66 6.75 21.59
N LEU A 791 14.29 7.51 22.62
CA LEU A 791 15.13 7.70 23.81
C LEU A 791 15.42 6.39 24.54
N ARG A 792 14.44 5.46 24.58
CA ARG A 792 14.59 4.11 25.16
C ARG A 792 15.46 3.16 24.34
N ARG A 793 15.86 3.52 23.12
CA ARG A 793 16.75 2.69 22.29
C ARG A 793 18.22 2.95 22.63
N PRO A 794 19.15 2.03 22.27
CA PRO A 794 20.57 2.22 22.49
C PRO A 794 21.07 3.57 21.95
N VAL A 795 22.02 4.19 22.63
CA VAL A 795 22.60 5.49 22.21
C VAL A 795 23.35 5.41 20.87
N THR A 796 23.74 4.20 20.47
CA THR A 796 24.49 3.91 19.25
C THR A 796 23.65 3.99 17.97
N ILE A 797 22.32 4.07 18.08
CA ILE A 797 21.44 4.13 16.90
C ILE A 797 21.53 5.49 16.20
N PRO A 798 21.31 5.57 14.88
CA PRO A 798 21.42 6.84 14.13
C PRO A 798 20.58 7.97 14.72
N ALA A 799 19.35 7.69 15.16
CA ALA A 799 18.48 8.69 15.75
C ALA A 799 19.09 9.31 17.02
N ASN A 800 19.52 8.50 18.00
CA ASN A 800 20.17 9.00 19.22
C ASN A 800 21.50 9.70 18.95
N ARG A 801 22.30 9.19 18.00
CA ARG A 801 23.55 9.85 17.58
C ARG A 801 23.30 11.22 16.98
N SER A 802 22.34 11.35 16.06
CA SER A 802 21.97 12.63 15.44
C SER A 802 21.44 13.64 16.46
N MET A 803 20.68 13.20 17.47
CA MET A 803 20.24 14.06 18.58
C MET A 803 21.40 14.54 19.45
N SER A 804 22.33 13.65 19.79
CA SER A 804 23.51 14.01 20.57
C SER A 804 24.43 14.94 19.79
N ALA A 805 24.63 14.64 18.50
CA ALA A 805 25.39 15.47 17.58
C ALA A 805 24.77 16.87 17.47
N TYR A 806 23.45 17.04 17.40
CA TYR A 806 22.82 18.37 17.34
C TYR A 806 23.26 19.32 18.46
N PHE A 807 23.48 18.82 19.67
CA PHE A 807 23.90 19.62 20.83
C PHE A 807 25.41 19.80 20.96
N GLN A 808 26.22 19.16 20.11
CA GLN A 808 27.67 19.36 20.10
C GLN A 808 28.03 20.69 19.44
N PRO A 809 29.08 21.38 19.91
CA PRO A 809 29.60 22.58 19.26
C PRO A 809 29.87 22.35 17.77
N SER A 810 29.62 23.36 16.95
CA SER A 810 30.02 23.37 15.55
C SER A 810 31.24 24.26 15.39
N THR A 811 32.17 23.86 14.51
CA THR A 811 33.26 24.73 14.04
C THR A 811 32.75 25.81 13.08
N GLN A 812 31.55 25.64 12.54
CA GLN A 812 30.90 26.61 11.64
C GLN A 812 30.05 27.61 12.41
N ALA A 813 30.05 28.86 11.96
CA ALA A 813 29.25 29.90 12.57
C ALA A 813 27.74 29.60 12.47
N PRO A 814 26.93 29.97 13.48
CA PRO A 814 25.48 29.88 13.40
C PRO A 814 24.93 30.84 12.34
N TRP A 815 23.79 30.51 11.76
CA TRP A 815 23.10 31.39 10.84
C TRP A 815 22.49 32.61 11.56
N ARG A 816 22.62 33.79 10.95
CA ARG A 816 21.94 35.03 11.41
C ARG A 816 20.54 35.15 10.78
N GLY A 817 19.59 35.75 11.49
CA GLY A 817 18.22 36.01 11.02
C GLY A 817 17.16 35.05 11.58
N PRO A 818 15.92 35.11 11.05
CA PRO A 818 14.79 34.35 11.58
C PRO A 818 15.09 32.86 11.62
N HIS A 819 14.81 32.31 12.78
CA HIS A 819 15.01 30.93 13.11
C HIS A 819 13.96 30.05 12.43
N VAL A 820 14.38 29.11 11.59
CA VAL A 820 13.46 28.13 10.97
C VAL A 820 12.94 27.19 12.04
N ASN A 821 11.65 26.86 11.98
CA ASN A 821 11.07 25.86 12.88
C ASN A 821 11.67 24.48 12.57
N THR A 822 12.21 23.82 13.61
CA THR A 822 12.83 22.50 13.50
C THR A 822 12.28 21.60 14.61
N LEU A 823 12.46 20.29 14.44
CA LEU A 823 11.97 19.31 15.39
C LEU A 823 12.54 19.50 16.82
N PRO A 824 13.85 19.74 17.04
CA PRO A 824 14.38 20.00 18.38
C PRO A 824 13.77 21.24 19.03
N ARG A 825 13.58 22.31 18.25
CA ARG A 825 12.97 23.56 18.74
C ARG A 825 11.49 23.42 19.04
N THR A 826 10.78 22.62 18.25
CA THR A 826 9.39 22.28 18.51
C THR A 826 9.27 21.52 19.83
N LEU A 827 10.12 20.52 20.05
CA LEU A 827 10.16 19.77 21.32
C LEU A 827 10.52 20.68 22.51
N ALA A 828 11.51 21.57 22.36
CA ALA A 828 11.89 22.53 23.41
C ALA A 828 10.74 23.48 23.75
N ARG A 829 10.03 24.00 22.72
CA ARG A 829 8.84 24.83 22.93
C ARG A 829 7.72 24.06 23.64
N ASP A 830 7.44 22.83 23.22
CA ASP A 830 6.42 21.98 23.84
C ASP A 830 6.73 21.69 25.33
N LEU A 831 8.01 21.68 25.75
CA LEU A 831 8.41 21.57 27.17
C LEU A 831 8.30 22.89 27.94
N SER A 832 8.50 24.02 27.27
CA SER A 832 8.43 25.35 27.89
C SER A 832 7.01 25.75 28.30
N THR A 833 5.98 25.08 27.76
CA THR A 833 4.57 25.34 28.09
C THR A 833 4.10 24.59 29.34
N LEU A 834 4.93 23.73 29.93
CA LEU A 834 4.58 22.96 31.13
C LEU A 834 4.52 23.86 32.39
N PRO A 835 3.69 23.50 33.41
CA PRO A 835 3.62 24.25 34.67
C PRO A 835 4.97 24.33 35.41
N ALA A 836 5.77 23.27 35.31
CA ALA A 836 7.17 23.25 35.67
C ALA A 836 7.99 23.16 34.36
N PRO A 837 8.41 24.31 33.78
CA PRO A 837 9.07 24.33 32.48
C PRO A 837 10.33 23.48 32.48
N MET A 838 10.46 22.65 31.45
CA MET A 838 11.68 21.88 31.19
C MET A 838 12.39 22.43 29.96
N ASN A 839 13.72 22.28 29.92
CA ASN A 839 14.56 22.76 28.83
C ASN A 839 15.06 21.60 27.97
N LEU A 840 15.28 21.85 26.67
CA LEU A 840 15.93 20.94 25.74
C LEU A 840 16.92 21.73 24.86
N GLU A 841 18.04 22.11 25.47
CA GLU A 841 19.03 23.00 24.86
C GLU A 841 20.44 22.41 24.87
N THR A 842 20.68 21.41 25.74
CA THR A 842 21.99 20.79 25.93
C THR A 842 21.89 19.27 25.90
N ALA A 843 23.02 18.60 25.70
CA ALA A 843 23.10 17.15 25.78
C ALA A 843 22.70 16.62 27.18
N ALA A 844 22.97 17.37 28.25
CA ALA A 844 22.55 17.02 29.60
C ALA A 844 21.02 17.04 29.76
N HIS A 845 20.34 17.98 29.10
CA HIS A 845 18.87 18.02 29.09
C HIS A 845 18.28 16.79 28.39
N LEU A 846 18.87 16.40 27.25
CA LEU A 846 18.49 15.19 26.53
C LEU A 846 18.70 13.92 27.37
N ALA A 847 19.79 13.86 28.16
CA ALA A 847 20.06 12.75 29.07
C ALA A 847 18.98 12.63 30.15
N ARG A 848 18.61 13.72 30.81
CA ARG A 848 17.51 13.70 31.81
C ARG A 848 16.18 13.23 31.23
N LEU A 849 15.83 13.66 30.02
CA LEU A 849 14.62 13.17 29.34
C LEU A 849 14.71 11.69 29.01
N ARG A 850 15.91 11.16 28.73
CA ARG A 850 16.12 9.73 28.53
C ARG A 850 15.87 8.95 29.83
N ASP A 851 16.31 9.47 30.96
CA ASP A 851 16.09 8.84 32.27
C ASP A 851 14.58 8.76 32.58
N ILE A 852 13.83 9.84 32.34
CA ILE A 852 12.37 9.83 32.45
C ILE A 852 11.75 8.84 31.45
N ALA A 853 12.24 8.82 30.20
CA ALA A 853 11.72 7.94 29.16
C ALA A 853 11.92 6.45 29.44
N ALA A 854 12.90 6.09 30.28
CA ALA A 854 13.19 4.72 30.66
C ALA A 854 11.99 4.06 31.37
N ASN A 855 11.27 4.83 32.20
CA ASN A 855 9.99 4.42 32.74
C ASN A 855 8.85 4.80 31.80
N LYS A 856 8.11 3.80 31.32
CA LYS A 856 6.98 4.04 30.40
C LYS A 856 5.81 4.78 31.05
N ALA A 857 5.60 4.64 32.36
CA ALA A 857 4.55 5.32 33.09
C ALA A 857 4.86 6.82 33.20
N ASP A 858 6.05 7.16 33.69
CA ASP A 858 6.51 8.55 33.86
C ASP A 858 6.55 9.28 32.51
N TRP A 859 7.01 8.61 31.44
CA TRP A 859 6.95 9.19 30.09
C TRP A 859 5.52 9.45 29.61
N LYS A 860 4.59 8.55 29.93
CA LYS A 860 3.18 8.71 29.55
C LYS A 860 2.57 9.91 30.28
N GLU A 861 2.84 10.05 31.57
CA GLU A 861 2.42 11.21 32.37
C GLU A 861 2.96 12.51 31.78
N LEU A 862 4.25 12.54 31.41
CA LEU A 862 4.84 13.69 30.73
C LEU A 862 4.13 14.00 29.39
N VAL A 863 3.83 12.99 28.57
CA VAL A 863 3.10 13.19 27.31
C VAL A 863 1.71 13.76 27.58
N ASP A 864 1.00 13.26 28.59
CA ASP A 864 -0.33 13.71 28.96
C ASP A 864 -0.30 15.18 29.44
N LEU A 865 0.71 15.57 30.24
CA LEU A 865 0.94 16.96 30.62
C LEU A 865 1.24 17.87 29.43
N VAL A 866 2.14 17.46 28.52
CA VAL A 866 2.46 18.25 27.32
C VAL A 866 1.23 18.45 26.44
N VAL A 867 0.37 17.43 26.32
CA VAL A 867 -0.89 17.54 25.57
C VAL A 867 -1.87 18.46 26.29
N LEU A 868 -2.04 18.33 27.60
CA LEU A 868 -2.97 19.13 28.40
C LEU A 868 -2.64 20.63 28.37
N PHE A 869 -1.36 20.97 28.46
CA PHE A 869 -0.88 22.36 28.47
C PHE A 869 -0.52 22.90 27.07
N ASP A 870 -0.97 22.24 26.00
CA ASP A 870 -0.83 22.79 24.64
C ASP A 870 -1.68 24.08 24.53
N PRO A 871 -1.07 25.25 24.23
CA PRO A 871 -1.77 26.55 24.15
C PRO A 871 -2.94 26.59 23.14
N ARG A 872 -3.02 25.58 22.27
CA ARG A 872 -4.10 25.43 21.28
C ARG A 872 -5.35 24.76 21.83
N GLN A 873 -5.28 24.07 22.97
CA GLN A 873 -6.45 23.46 23.60
C GLN A 873 -7.30 24.49 24.37
N THR A 874 -6.68 25.58 24.84
CA THR A 874 -7.35 26.62 25.63
C THR A 874 -8.23 27.60 24.81
N THR A 875 -8.25 27.51 23.48
CA THR A 875 -8.88 28.53 22.62
C THR A 875 -10.20 28.13 21.94
N GLU A 876 -10.66 26.87 22.00
CA GLU A 876 -11.91 26.47 21.32
C GLU A 876 -13.21 26.76 22.10
N ASP A 877 -13.16 27.04 23.41
CA ASP A 877 -14.38 27.18 24.25
C ASP A 877 -14.76 28.62 24.66
N ALA A 878 -14.08 29.65 24.14
CA ALA A 878 -14.35 31.06 24.51
C ALA A 878 -14.66 31.95 23.31
N VAL A 879 -15.73 31.67 22.57
CA VAL A 879 -16.42 32.70 21.78
C VAL A 879 -17.92 32.63 22.07
N PRO A 880 -18.48 33.56 22.87
CA PRO A 880 -19.92 33.67 23.05
C PRO A 880 -20.60 33.97 21.71
N MET A 881 -21.62 33.17 21.41
CA MET A 881 -22.56 33.39 20.31
C MET A 881 -23.08 34.83 20.33
N THR A 882 -22.70 35.63 19.33
CA THR A 882 -23.40 36.89 19.05
C THR A 882 -24.73 36.54 18.38
N PRO A 883 -25.89 36.98 18.89
CA PRO A 883 -27.18 36.66 18.27
C PRO A 883 -27.27 37.24 16.87
N ALA A 884 -27.89 36.47 15.99
CA ALA A 884 -28.13 36.78 14.59
C ALA A 884 -28.59 38.24 14.37
N ARG A 885 -27.88 38.94 13.47
CA ARG A 885 -28.34 40.22 12.89
C ARG A 885 -29.75 40.02 12.34
N ARG A 886 -30.72 40.70 12.95
CA ARG A 886 -32.12 40.76 12.51
C ARG A 886 -32.19 41.09 11.02
N GLN A 887 -32.92 40.27 10.27
CA GLN A 887 -33.35 40.60 8.91
C GLN A 887 -34.21 41.89 8.97
N PRO A 888 -33.98 42.89 8.11
CA PRO A 888 -34.90 44.01 8.00
C PRO A 888 -36.17 43.52 7.30
N GLN A 889 -37.31 43.60 7.99
CA GLN A 889 -38.63 43.51 7.37
C GLN A 889 -38.73 44.58 6.27
N ARG A 890 -38.94 44.16 5.03
CA ARG A 890 -39.35 45.07 3.95
C ARG A 890 -40.86 45.00 3.81
N GLY A 891 -41.51 46.11 4.19
CA GLY A 891 -42.91 46.41 3.89
C GLY A 891 -43.17 46.62 2.39
N PRO A 892 -44.43 46.84 2.00
CA PRO A 892 -44.91 46.63 0.64
C PRO A 892 -44.47 47.73 -0.34
N LYS A 893 -44.41 47.30 -1.61
CA LYS A 893 -44.01 48.06 -2.80
C LYS A 893 -44.75 49.40 -2.92
N ARG A 894 -43.99 50.48 -3.16
CA ARG A 894 -44.46 51.67 -3.86
C ARG A 894 -43.54 51.96 -5.05
N SER A 895 -44.20 52.31 -6.16
CA SER A 895 -43.70 52.71 -7.47
C SER A 895 -43.15 54.15 -7.47
N TYR A 896 -42.79 54.63 -8.68
CA TYR A 896 -42.20 55.93 -9.09
C TYR A 896 -40.67 55.92 -9.17
N ALA A 897 -40.02 55.99 -10.34
CA ALA A 897 -40.01 56.99 -11.45
C ALA A 897 -39.05 58.15 -11.19
N GLY A 898 -38.04 58.28 -12.07
CA GLY A 898 -37.46 59.55 -12.51
C GLY A 898 -36.31 60.19 -11.70
N MET A 899 -35.32 60.67 -12.47
CA MET A 899 -34.33 61.73 -12.20
C MET A 899 -33.00 61.42 -11.49
N ASP A 900 -31.97 61.29 -12.33
CA ASP A 900 -30.84 62.21 -12.55
C ASP A 900 -29.80 62.60 -11.47
N GLU A 901 -28.58 62.74 -12.00
CA GLU A 901 -27.35 63.42 -11.55
C GLU A 901 -26.43 62.83 -10.45
N GLY A 902 -25.12 62.82 -10.77
CA GLY A 902 -24.04 62.92 -9.76
C GLY A 902 -22.88 61.90 -9.81
N LEU A 903 -21.96 62.04 -10.77
CA LEU A 903 -20.57 61.54 -10.71
C LEU A 903 -19.79 62.16 -9.51
N PRO A 904 -18.58 61.70 -9.07
CA PRO A 904 -17.53 61.08 -9.88
C PRO A 904 -16.66 59.95 -9.28
N LYS A 905 -15.96 59.30 -10.21
CA LYS A 905 -14.90 58.30 -10.09
C LYS A 905 -13.67 58.82 -9.30
N ARG A 906 -13.07 57.96 -8.46
CA ARG A 906 -11.61 58.04 -8.15
C ARG A 906 -10.92 56.68 -8.24
N LYS A 907 -9.83 56.70 -9.02
CA LYS A 907 -8.88 55.63 -9.36
C LYS A 907 -8.12 55.12 -8.12
N ARG A 908 -7.70 53.86 -8.13
CA ARG A 908 -6.54 53.38 -7.37
C ARG A 908 -5.43 52.90 -8.32
N PRO A 909 -4.15 53.18 -8.00
CA PRO A 909 -3.03 52.98 -8.89
C PRO A 909 -2.50 51.54 -8.85
N ARG A 910 -1.81 51.19 -9.94
CA ARG A 910 -0.98 49.99 -10.08
C ARG A 910 0.28 50.09 -9.22
N ARG A 911 0.59 49.02 -8.50
CA ARG A 911 1.90 48.34 -8.51
C ARG A 911 1.66 46.86 -8.27
#